data_AF-R7SRB1-F1
#
_entry.id   AF-R7SRB1-F1
#
_cell.length_a   1.000
_cell.length_b   1.000
_cell.length_c   1.000
_cell.angle_alpha   90.00
_cell.angle_beta   90.00
_cell.angle_gamma   90.00
#
_symmetry.space_group_name_H-M   'P 1'
#
loop_
_entity.id
_entity.type
_entity.pdbx_description
1 polymer ?
#
loop_
_entity_poly.entity_id
_entity_poly.type
_entity_poly.pdbx_seq_one_letter_code
_entity_poly.pdbx_strand_id
1 'polypeptide(L)'
;MALWSLVFMGTLTLVGASAPAGPWDAFNFAPTSRTMFPTAVKEVSGSVHNVHNLVSRGSATLIGNGSWVALDFGIEIGGLVSLNFDDVSSTSSIALSFTESPVFISPVTSDDSTYPSANQSYDGVLQVPSPLPTGFWTQPAERLRGGYRFLTIVSTSNDSVTISNVSCAISFAPHISNLRDYSGYFYASDPVSHDRNFLTKIWYAGAYTVQTNTVPLHTGRQIPMVSSPGWANNATLGVAGPIIVDGAKRDRAVWPGDMGIAVPTQFVSTNDLLPTRNALSTMFAAINPLTGALPESGPPLSQLGSDTYHAWTLIGTHNYYLYSGDDAWLQTVWANYTKAVGFLEGKVGPEGLMNVTGLRDWARLGGGGINAEGNALLYRARAPLVLVTAADLASHVNSTELSSAWATNATKLKERFNDVFWLPSAGLYRDNDTTTLCPQDANSMAVLYNLTTSPEQADSVSKGLTKNWNNLGPVAPELPDTISPFISGLELQAHFESGNDERALDLLRREWGYMLYTNISVQSTLLEGFTANGSLSYRSYRGYNYDPAYTSHAHGWSSGPTSALTYYVLGLTVTSPQGRTWQIAPHLSGLSAAQGGFTTPLGWFGAKWSAGKRSFTLHVDVPEGTTGIVKVPVAGKVTVNGNLAQSSSDGTLELVGGKHIVFVWS
;
A
#
# COMPACT_ATOMS: atom_id res chain seq x y z
N MET A 1 -1.23 -32.96 48.19
CA MET A 1 -0.23 -32.08 47.54
C MET A 1 -0.57 -32.02 46.07
N ALA A 2 -1.25 -30.96 45.64
CA ALA A 2 -1.57 -30.70 44.24
C ALA A 2 -0.78 -29.46 43.83
N LEU A 3 0.22 -29.63 42.95
CA LEU A 3 0.96 -28.52 42.36
C LEU A 3 0.08 -27.82 41.34
N TRP A 4 -0.28 -26.57 41.63
CA TRP A 4 -0.83 -25.65 40.66
C TRP A 4 0.32 -25.04 39.87
N SER A 5 0.43 -25.38 38.59
CA SER A 5 1.33 -24.71 37.65
C SER A 5 0.75 -23.33 37.33
N LEU A 6 1.37 -22.27 37.87
CA LEU A 6 1.13 -20.90 37.43
C LEU A 6 1.64 -20.75 35.98
N VAL A 7 0.71 -20.61 35.05
CA VAL A 7 1.01 -20.10 33.71
C VAL A 7 1.26 -18.60 33.83
N PHE A 8 2.53 -18.20 33.72
CA PHE A 8 2.89 -16.80 33.52
C PHE A 8 2.45 -16.38 32.12
N MET A 9 1.35 -15.63 32.03
CA MET A 9 1.09 -14.77 30.88
C MET A 9 2.15 -13.66 30.90
N GLY A 10 3.24 -13.86 30.20
CA GLY A 10 4.18 -12.78 29.89
C GLY A 10 3.48 -11.82 28.94
N THR A 11 3.09 -10.64 29.42
CA THR A 11 2.83 -9.49 28.57
C THR A 11 4.15 -9.13 27.91
N LEU A 12 4.34 -9.51 26.64
CA LEU A 12 5.39 -8.94 25.80
C LEU A 12 5.13 -7.43 25.73
N THR A 13 5.92 -6.67 26.47
CA THR A 13 6.08 -5.25 26.23
C THR A 13 6.91 -5.14 24.95
N LEU A 14 6.24 -4.92 23.83
CA LEU A 14 6.88 -4.53 22.58
C LEU A 14 7.62 -3.21 22.83
N VAL A 15 8.93 -3.29 23.04
CA VAL A 15 9.80 -2.12 22.93
C VAL A 15 9.89 -1.81 21.44
N GLY A 16 8.90 -1.09 20.91
CA GLY A 16 9.00 -0.52 19.58
C GLY A 16 10.13 0.52 19.60
N ALA A 17 11.27 0.18 19.00
CA ALA A 17 12.34 1.15 18.80
C ALA A 17 12.06 1.92 17.50
N SER A 18 11.91 3.24 17.64
CA SER A 18 11.87 4.19 16.52
C SER A 18 13.09 4.01 15.62
N ALA A 19 12.92 4.27 14.33
CA ALA A 19 14.06 4.45 13.44
C ALA A 19 15.03 5.51 14.01
N PRO A 20 16.35 5.36 13.79
CA PRO A 20 17.30 6.38 14.22
C PRO A 20 16.96 7.73 13.57
N ALA A 21 17.17 8.82 14.32
CA ALA A 21 16.99 10.17 13.78
C ALA A 21 18.07 10.50 12.75
N GLY A 22 17.71 11.28 11.73
CA GLY A 22 18.63 11.66 10.67
C GLY A 22 18.07 12.64 9.65
N PRO A 23 18.83 12.97 8.59
CA PRO A 23 18.37 13.90 7.54
C PRO A 23 17.13 13.40 6.80
N TRP A 24 16.85 12.08 6.84
CA TRP A 24 15.66 11.49 6.25
C TRP A 24 14.35 11.92 6.95
N ASP A 25 14.41 12.35 8.21
CA ASP A 25 13.23 12.79 8.96
C ASP A 25 12.55 14.00 8.32
N ALA A 26 13.27 14.78 7.52
CA ALA A 26 12.73 15.92 6.77
C ALA A 26 11.75 15.51 5.65
N PHE A 27 11.76 14.24 5.22
CA PHE A 27 10.91 13.73 4.14
C PHE A 27 9.65 13.03 4.64
N ASN A 28 9.52 12.82 5.96
CA ASN A 28 8.32 12.21 6.53
C ASN A 28 7.13 13.17 6.42
N PHE A 29 6.11 12.78 5.66
CA PHE A 29 4.87 13.54 5.44
C PHE A 29 3.89 13.46 6.63
N ALA A 30 4.08 12.50 7.55
CA ALA A 30 3.17 12.32 8.67
C ALA A 30 3.09 13.57 9.56
N PRO A 31 1.89 14.05 9.92
CA PRO A 31 1.70 15.20 10.79
C PRO A 31 2.47 15.10 12.11
N THR A 32 3.04 16.22 12.57
CA THR A 32 3.65 16.34 13.91
C THR A 32 2.60 16.39 15.03
N SER A 33 1.33 16.60 14.69
CA SER A 33 0.21 16.79 15.60
C SER A 33 -1.01 16.02 15.11
N ARG A 34 -1.84 15.57 16.05
CA ARG A 34 -3.15 14.98 15.78
C ARG A 34 -4.20 16.01 15.37
N THR A 35 -3.91 17.29 15.54
CA THR A 35 -4.75 18.40 15.09
C THR A 35 -3.99 19.21 14.06
N MET A 36 -4.51 19.23 12.83
CA MET A 36 -3.96 19.95 11.70
C MET A 36 -4.69 21.26 11.48
N PHE A 37 -3.95 22.26 11.00
CA PHE A 37 -4.46 23.57 10.64
C PHE A 37 -4.12 23.83 9.17
N PRO A 38 -4.94 24.59 8.43
CA PRO A 38 -4.63 24.98 7.07
C PRO A 38 -3.36 25.82 7.03
N THR A 39 -2.53 25.60 6.02
CA THR A 39 -1.24 26.27 5.85
C THR A 39 -1.30 27.40 4.82
N ALA A 40 -2.27 27.36 3.90
CA ALA A 40 -2.48 28.40 2.91
C ALA A 40 -3.96 28.60 2.55
N VAL A 41 -4.26 29.78 2.03
CA VAL A 41 -5.52 30.07 1.34
C VAL A 41 -5.32 29.73 -0.14
N LYS A 42 -6.09 28.77 -0.65
CA LYS A 42 -5.97 28.29 -2.03
C LYS A 42 -6.73 29.17 -3.01
N GLU A 43 -7.97 29.47 -2.69
CA GLU A 43 -8.88 30.23 -3.55
C GLU A 43 -9.95 30.93 -2.71
N VAL A 44 -10.43 32.08 -3.20
CA VAL A 44 -11.46 32.89 -2.56
C VAL A 44 -12.39 33.42 -3.64
N SER A 45 -13.69 33.38 -3.38
CA SER A 45 -14.70 33.95 -4.28
C SER A 45 -15.81 34.61 -3.46
N GLY A 46 -16.37 35.70 -4.00
CA GLY A 46 -17.36 36.53 -3.30
C GLY A 46 -16.73 37.47 -2.27
N SER A 47 -17.51 37.84 -1.26
CA SER A 47 -17.12 38.82 -0.23
C SER A 47 -16.62 38.11 1.02
N VAL A 48 -15.30 37.91 1.10
CA VAL A 48 -14.61 37.32 2.27
C VAL A 48 -13.58 38.30 2.80
N HIS A 49 -13.79 38.78 4.03
CA HIS A 49 -12.88 39.72 4.69
C HIS A 49 -11.89 39.00 5.60
N ASN A 50 -10.66 39.49 5.64
CA ASN A 50 -9.59 39.00 6.52
C ASN A 50 -9.26 37.51 6.33
N VAL A 51 -9.44 36.97 5.12
CA VAL A 51 -9.30 35.52 4.85
C VAL A 51 -7.94 34.93 5.27
N HIS A 52 -6.85 35.69 5.12
CA HIS A 52 -5.51 35.24 5.53
C HIS A 52 -5.36 35.04 7.04
N ASN A 53 -6.27 35.61 7.85
CA ASN A 53 -6.27 35.36 9.28
C ASN A 53 -6.59 33.89 9.61
N LEU A 54 -7.31 33.17 8.74
CA LEU A 54 -7.64 31.75 8.97
C LEU A 54 -6.41 30.85 9.03
N VAL A 55 -5.31 31.22 8.35
CA VAL A 55 -4.04 30.48 8.39
C VAL A 55 -3.05 31.05 9.43
N SER A 56 -3.41 32.14 10.09
CA SER A 56 -2.62 32.76 11.17
C SER A 56 -3.37 32.78 12.51
N ARG A 57 -4.33 31.86 12.71
CA ARG A 57 -5.14 31.69 13.93
C ARG A 57 -5.99 32.90 14.34
N GLY A 58 -6.39 33.73 13.38
CA GLY A 58 -7.38 34.78 13.56
C GLY A 58 -8.72 34.44 12.91
N SER A 59 -9.60 35.44 12.82
CA SER A 59 -10.94 35.30 12.26
C SER A 59 -11.08 35.90 10.86
N ALA A 60 -11.97 35.32 10.06
CA ALA A 60 -12.41 35.86 8.76
C ALA A 60 -13.94 35.88 8.69
N THR A 61 -14.48 36.82 7.91
CA THR A 61 -15.93 37.02 7.77
C THR A 61 -16.36 36.79 6.33
N LEU A 62 -17.27 35.84 6.12
CA LEU A 62 -17.90 35.57 4.85
C LEU A 62 -19.24 36.33 4.83
N ILE A 63 -19.51 37.08 3.76
CA ILE A 63 -20.73 37.91 3.63
C ILE A 63 -21.47 37.55 2.36
N GLY A 64 -22.78 37.31 2.47
CA GLY A 64 -23.64 37.00 1.33
C GLY A 64 -23.60 35.54 0.90
N ASN A 65 -24.72 35.10 0.33
CA ASN A 65 -24.88 33.71 -0.13
C ASN A 65 -23.93 33.44 -1.30
N GLY A 66 -23.17 32.36 -1.21
CA GLY A 66 -22.20 31.93 -2.23
C GLY A 66 -20.80 32.53 -2.09
N SER A 67 -20.52 33.32 -1.04
CA SER A 67 -19.14 33.70 -0.69
C SER A 67 -18.41 32.51 -0.07
N TRP A 68 -17.18 32.23 -0.50
CA TRP A 68 -16.44 31.06 -0.05
C TRP A 68 -14.92 31.21 -0.07
N VAL A 69 -14.26 30.34 0.71
CA VAL A 69 -12.81 30.19 0.77
C VAL A 69 -12.44 28.71 0.71
N ALA A 70 -11.47 28.36 -0.13
CA ALA A 70 -10.79 27.07 -0.11
C ALA A 70 -9.47 27.19 0.65
N LEU A 71 -9.29 26.32 1.64
CA LEU A 71 -8.12 26.24 2.50
C LEU A 71 -7.29 25.02 2.10
N ASP A 72 -5.97 25.19 2.01
CA ASP A 72 -5.01 24.14 1.70
C ASP A 72 -4.28 23.71 2.98
N PHE A 73 -4.34 22.42 3.32
CA PHE A 73 -3.58 21.85 4.44
C PHE A 73 -2.13 21.52 4.09
N GLY A 74 -1.77 21.58 2.81
CA GLY A 74 -0.43 21.35 2.26
C GLY A 74 -0.11 19.88 1.97
N ILE A 75 -0.82 18.97 2.64
CA ILE A 75 -0.70 17.51 2.50
C ILE A 75 -2.08 16.87 2.59
N GLU A 76 -2.17 15.62 2.16
CA GLU A 76 -3.33 14.76 2.41
C GLU A 76 -3.57 14.61 3.91
N ILE A 77 -4.80 14.84 4.34
CA ILE A 77 -5.25 14.65 5.73
C ILE A 77 -6.60 13.91 5.74
N GLY A 78 -7.05 13.51 6.93
CA GLY A 78 -8.27 12.75 7.08
C GLY A 78 -8.78 12.77 8.49
N GLY A 79 -10.03 13.18 8.70
CA GLY A 79 -10.50 13.49 10.05
C GLY A 79 -11.77 14.33 10.15
N LEU A 80 -12.04 14.76 11.37
CA LEU A 80 -13.18 15.62 11.70
C LEU A 80 -12.77 17.08 11.71
N VAL A 81 -13.47 17.90 10.95
CA VAL A 81 -13.27 19.35 10.95
C VAL A 81 -13.87 19.97 12.20
N SER A 82 -13.17 20.94 12.77
CA SER A 82 -13.70 21.84 13.79
C SER A 82 -13.39 23.28 13.44
N LEU A 83 -14.27 24.20 13.85
CA LEU A 83 -14.09 25.64 13.70
C LEU A 83 -14.90 26.38 14.78
N ASN A 84 -14.58 27.65 15.00
CA ASN A 84 -15.37 28.53 15.84
C ASN A 84 -16.29 29.39 14.98
N PHE A 85 -17.53 29.57 15.42
CA PHE A 85 -18.43 30.61 14.95
C PHE A 85 -18.35 31.80 15.90
N ASP A 86 -17.63 32.83 15.51
CA ASP A 86 -17.30 33.98 16.37
C ASP A 86 -18.43 35.03 16.39
N ASP A 87 -19.07 35.24 15.22
CA ASP A 87 -20.19 36.17 15.06
C ASP A 87 -21.13 35.67 13.95
N VAL A 88 -22.38 35.40 14.33
CA VAL A 88 -23.41 34.78 13.49
C VAL A 88 -24.80 35.31 13.86
N SER A 89 -25.70 35.38 12.89
CA SER A 89 -27.12 35.66 13.11
C SER A 89 -27.94 34.38 13.24
N SER A 90 -29.23 34.51 13.54
CA SER A 90 -30.16 33.37 13.58
C SER A 90 -30.40 32.72 12.20
N THR A 91 -30.01 33.37 11.10
CA THR A 91 -30.17 32.86 9.73
C THR A 91 -28.85 32.50 9.06
N SER A 92 -27.71 32.83 9.70
CA SER A 92 -26.38 32.41 9.26
C SER A 92 -26.34 30.89 9.07
N SER A 93 -25.81 30.45 7.94
CA SER A 93 -25.58 29.03 7.63
C SER A 93 -24.37 28.87 6.73
N ILE A 94 -23.70 27.72 6.80
CA ILE A 94 -22.56 27.39 5.94
C ILE A 94 -22.70 26.00 5.32
N ALA A 95 -21.86 25.71 4.34
CA ALA A 95 -21.60 24.37 3.85
C ALA A 95 -20.09 24.11 3.76
N LEU A 96 -19.70 22.84 3.89
CA LEU A 96 -18.33 22.37 3.76
C LEU A 96 -18.20 21.39 2.60
N SER A 97 -17.20 21.58 1.75
CA SER A 97 -16.82 20.61 0.72
C SER A 97 -15.36 20.19 0.84
N PHE A 98 -15.06 18.98 0.37
CA PHE A 98 -13.79 18.30 0.61
C PHE A 98 -13.22 17.70 -0.68
N THR A 99 -11.95 18.02 -0.99
CA THR A 99 -11.30 17.51 -2.21
C THR A 99 -9.85 17.14 -1.95
N GLU A 100 -9.38 16.05 -2.58
CA GLU A 100 -7.97 15.64 -2.57
C GLU A 100 -7.17 16.38 -3.65
N SER A 101 -7.76 16.58 -4.83
CA SER A 101 -7.14 17.29 -5.95
C SER A 101 -7.51 18.78 -5.97
N PRO A 102 -6.56 19.68 -6.31
CA PRO A 102 -6.88 21.08 -6.51
C PRO A 102 -7.81 21.32 -7.71
N VAL A 103 -7.99 20.35 -8.62
CA VAL A 103 -8.81 20.53 -9.83
C VAL A 103 -10.31 20.33 -9.59
N PHE A 104 -10.69 19.74 -8.45
CA PHE A 104 -12.09 19.45 -8.11
C PHE A 104 -12.66 20.41 -7.04
N ILE A 105 -11.88 21.40 -6.59
CA ILE A 105 -12.33 22.41 -5.62
C ILE A 105 -13.63 23.04 -6.10
N SER A 106 -14.66 22.92 -5.27
CA SER A 106 -16.02 23.33 -5.62
C SER A 106 -16.78 23.80 -4.39
N PRO A 107 -17.56 24.90 -4.46
CA PRO A 107 -18.41 25.33 -3.36
C PRO A 107 -19.71 24.51 -3.25
N VAL A 108 -20.00 23.62 -4.21
CA VAL A 108 -21.29 22.91 -4.30
C VAL A 108 -21.15 21.38 -4.29
N THR A 109 -19.91 20.88 -4.42
CA THR A 109 -19.62 19.44 -4.46
C THR A 109 -18.32 19.13 -3.74
N SER A 110 -18.26 17.97 -3.10
CA SER A 110 -17.04 17.31 -2.62
C SER A 110 -16.66 16.24 -3.63
N ASP A 111 -15.42 15.73 -3.55
CA ASP A 111 -15.06 14.52 -4.29
C ASP A 111 -16.07 13.40 -3.98
N ASP A 112 -16.44 12.60 -4.96
CA ASP A 112 -17.35 11.49 -4.70
C ASP A 112 -16.58 10.36 -3.98
N SER A 113 -17.14 9.88 -2.86
CA SER A 113 -16.57 8.78 -2.06
C SER A 113 -17.56 7.64 -1.85
N THR A 114 -18.85 7.94 -1.94
CA THR A 114 -19.92 6.96 -1.75
C THR A 114 -20.14 6.15 -3.02
N TYR A 115 -20.35 6.82 -4.13
CA TYR A 115 -20.63 6.23 -5.44
C TYR A 115 -20.21 7.21 -6.54
N PRO A 116 -19.62 6.75 -7.65
CA PRO A 116 -19.16 7.65 -8.70
C PRO A 116 -20.33 8.21 -9.53
N SER A 117 -20.30 9.52 -9.81
CA SER A 117 -21.25 10.21 -10.67
C SER A 117 -20.53 11.07 -11.72
N ALA A 118 -20.94 10.98 -13.00
CA ALA A 118 -20.28 11.73 -14.08
C ALA A 118 -20.24 13.26 -13.88
N ASN A 119 -21.17 13.80 -13.07
CA ASN A 119 -21.22 15.20 -12.71
C ASN A 119 -20.57 15.53 -11.34
N GLN A 120 -19.89 14.57 -10.71
CA GLN A 120 -19.11 14.71 -9.48
C GLN A 120 -19.93 15.25 -8.29
N SER A 121 -21.21 14.89 -8.22
CA SER A 121 -22.16 15.49 -7.27
C SER A 121 -22.81 14.50 -6.32
N TYR A 122 -22.39 13.23 -6.34
CA TYR A 122 -23.03 12.20 -5.53
C TYR A 122 -22.96 12.52 -4.03
N ASP A 123 -21.79 12.94 -3.53
CA ASP A 123 -21.60 13.26 -2.12
C ASP A 123 -22.12 14.67 -1.76
N GLY A 124 -22.12 15.61 -2.71
CA GLY A 124 -22.53 17.00 -2.48
C GLY A 124 -21.67 17.69 -1.41
N VAL A 125 -22.30 18.43 -0.49
CA VAL A 125 -21.62 19.16 0.59
C VAL A 125 -22.19 18.81 1.95
N LEU A 126 -21.40 18.99 3.01
CA LEU A 126 -21.89 18.93 4.38
C LEU A 126 -22.56 20.27 4.72
N GLN A 127 -23.89 20.26 4.79
CA GLN A 127 -24.67 21.42 5.22
C GLN A 127 -24.56 21.61 6.74
N VAL A 128 -24.32 22.85 7.17
CA VAL A 128 -24.40 23.29 8.57
C VAL A 128 -25.51 24.36 8.62
N PRO A 129 -26.78 23.93 8.78
CA PRO A 129 -27.91 24.82 8.67
C PRO A 129 -28.02 25.78 9.86
N SER A 130 -28.75 26.87 9.65
CA SER A 130 -29.13 27.80 10.72
C SER A 130 -30.08 27.14 11.73
N PRO A 131 -30.05 27.54 13.02
CA PRO A 131 -29.10 28.48 13.60
C PRO A 131 -27.74 27.80 13.86
N LEU A 132 -26.66 28.49 13.51
CA LEU A 132 -25.31 28.06 13.86
C LEU A 132 -25.07 28.22 15.38
N PRO A 133 -24.36 27.29 16.03
CA PRO A 133 -23.97 27.49 17.43
C PRO A 133 -22.96 28.63 17.54
N THR A 134 -22.93 29.34 18.67
CA THR A 134 -21.85 30.29 18.97
C THR A 134 -20.68 29.55 19.63
N GLY A 135 -19.46 29.83 19.18
CA GLY A 135 -18.23 29.21 19.69
C GLY A 135 -17.82 27.95 18.94
N PHE A 136 -17.18 27.01 19.64
CA PHE A 136 -16.56 25.83 19.03
C PHE A 136 -17.60 24.83 18.52
N TRP A 137 -17.43 24.42 17.26
CA TRP A 137 -18.25 23.40 16.60
C TRP A 137 -17.35 22.35 15.97
N THR A 138 -17.80 21.10 16.02
CA THR A 138 -17.17 19.96 15.37
C THR A 138 -18.16 19.27 14.46
N GLN A 139 -17.69 18.88 13.29
CA GLN A 139 -18.39 18.06 12.33
C GLN A 139 -18.97 16.77 12.97
N PRO A 140 -20.20 16.36 12.61
CA PRO A 140 -20.76 15.09 13.06
C PRO A 140 -19.87 13.91 12.66
N ALA A 141 -19.64 12.97 13.59
CA ALA A 141 -18.70 11.88 13.40
C ALA A 141 -19.07 10.97 12.22
N GLU A 142 -20.36 10.73 11.98
CA GLU A 142 -20.84 9.94 10.85
C GLU A 142 -20.57 10.60 9.49
N ARG A 143 -20.34 11.92 9.47
CA ARG A 143 -19.96 12.66 8.27
C ARG A 143 -18.45 12.76 8.10
N LEU A 144 -17.65 12.02 8.87
CA LEU A 144 -16.18 11.98 8.75
C LEU A 144 -15.73 11.98 7.29
N ARG A 145 -14.77 12.84 6.96
CA ARG A 145 -14.09 12.81 5.67
C ARG A 145 -12.76 12.09 5.82
N GLY A 146 -12.65 10.95 5.14
CA GLY A 146 -11.52 10.04 5.29
C GLY A 146 -10.22 10.55 4.67
N GLY A 147 -10.28 11.12 3.47
CA GLY A 147 -9.15 11.73 2.75
C GLY A 147 -9.56 13.02 2.06
N TYR A 148 -8.77 14.08 2.25
CA TYR A 148 -8.82 15.37 1.55
C TYR A 148 -7.56 16.20 1.84
N ARG A 149 -7.24 17.14 0.97
CA ARG A 149 -6.22 18.19 1.21
C ARG A 149 -6.82 19.59 1.26
N PHE A 150 -7.90 19.80 0.52
CA PHE A 150 -8.57 21.08 0.43
C PHE A 150 -9.94 21.02 1.10
N LEU A 151 -10.20 22.02 1.94
CA LEU A 151 -11.48 22.26 2.60
C LEU A 151 -12.06 23.57 2.07
N THR A 152 -13.24 23.52 1.47
CA THR A 152 -13.97 24.72 1.06
C THR A 152 -15.05 25.04 2.08
N ILE A 153 -15.09 26.28 2.55
CA ILE A 153 -16.12 26.80 3.47
C ILE A 153 -16.94 27.84 2.72
N VAL A 154 -18.25 27.63 2.65
CA VAL A 154 -19.18 28.41 1.83
C VAL A 154 -20.26 29.00 2.73
N SER A 155 -20.51 30.30 2.63
CA SER A 155 -21.70 30.93 3.20
C SER A 155 -22.93 30.55 2.38
N THR A 156 -23.95 29.99 3.01
CA THR A 156 -25.21 29.58 2.35
C THR A 156 -26.38 30.47 2.72
N SER A 157 -26.12 31.57 3.44
CA SER A 157 -27.07 32.59 3.87
C SER A 157 -26.67 33.98 3.38
N ASN A 158 -27.61 34.93 3.35
CA ASN A 158 -27.31 36.33 3.08
C ASN A 158 -26.60 37.02 4.25
N ASP A 159 -26.91 36.59 5.48
CA ASP A 159 -26.29 37.10 6.69
C ASP A 159 -24.84 36.66 6.80
N SER A 160 -24.01 37.51 7.40
CA SER A 160 -22.57 37.27 7.57
C SER A 160 -22.28 36.12 8.53
N VAL A 161 -21.15 35.46 8.31
CA VAL A 161 -20.61 34.42 9.20
C VAL A 161 -19.15 34.74 9.46
N THR A 162 -18.79 35.02 10.72
CA THR A 162 -17.40 35.15 11.14
C THR A 162 -16.93 33.84 11.75
N ILE A 163 -15.84 33.30 11.21
CA ILE A 163 -15.25 32.03 11.63
C ILE A 163 -13.79 32.19 12.02
N SER A 164 -13.32 31.33 12.94
CA SER A 164 -11.90 31.18 13.27
C SER A 164 -11.56 29.73 13.61
N ASN A 165 -10.29 29.46 13.90
CA ASN A 165 -9.82 28.17 14.44
C ASN A 165 -10.20 26.95 13.58
N VAL A 166 -10.17 27.09 12.25
CA VAL A 166 -10.43 25.98 11.32
C VAL A 166 -9.33 24.94 11.48
N SER A 167 -9.70 23.71 11.83
CA SER A 167 -8.78 22.62 12.11
C SER A 167 -9.37 21.27 11.74
N CYS A 168 -8.52 20.27 11.59
CA CYS A 168 -8.90 18.87 11.38
C CYS A 168 -8.26 17.98 12.45
N ALA A 169 -9.08 17.22 13.17
CA ALA A 169 -8.62 16.17 14.07
C ALA A 169 -8.38 14.87 13.28
N ILE A 170 -7.11 14.48 13.13
CA ILE A 170 -6.68 13.33 12.34
C ILE A 170 -7.23 12.02 12.91
N SER A 171 -7.97 11.27 12.08
CA SER A 171 -8.62 10.02 12.49
C SER A 171 -7.83 8.75 12.18
N PHE A 172 -6.90 8.78 11.22
CA PHE A 172 -6.16 7.58 10.81
C PHE A 172 -5.09 7.17 11.83
N ALA A 173 -4.62 5.93 11.73
CA ALA A 173 -3.70 5.25 12.66
C ALA A 173 -4.06 5.48 14.14
N PRO A 174 -5.31 5.30 14.58
CA PRO A 174 -5.84 5.89 15.83
C PRO A 174 -5.12 5.47 17.12
N HIS A 175 -4.39 4.36 17.10
CA HIS A 175 -3.61 3.82 18.22
C HIS A 175 -2.19 4.40 18.33
N ILE A 176 -1.73 5.20 17.37
CA ILE A 176 -0.35 5.73 17.31
C ILE A 176 -0.30 7.18 17.81
N SER A 177 0.19 7.46 19.02
CA SER A 177 0.20 8.84 19.53
C SER A 177 1.05 9.80 18.68
N ASN A 178 2.28 9.40 18.33
CA ASN A 178 3.19 10.15 17.45
C ASN A 178 3.18 9.56 16.05
N LEU A 179 2.49 10.22 15.11
CA LEU A 179 2.39 9.74 13.73
C LEU A 179 3.74 9.72 12.99
N ARG A 180 4.76 10.43 13.47
CA ARG A 180 6.11 10.45 12.86
C ARG A 180 7.03 9.35 13.40
N ASP A 181 6.57 8.56 14.35
CA ASP A 181 7.35 7.50 15.01
C ASP A 181 7.44 6.25 14.12
N TYR A 182 8.10 6.38 12.97
CA TYR A 182 8.30 5.27 12.05
C TYR A 182 9.39 4.36 12.62
N SER A 183 9.17 3.05 12.53
CA SER A 183 10.13 2.03 12.98
C SER A 183 11.18 1.70 11.91
N GLY A 184 11.00 2.19 10.69
CA GLY A 184 11.96 2.09 9.60
C GLY A 184 12.14 3.40 8.83
N TYR A 185 13.21 3.44 8.03
CA TYR A 185 13.53 4.56 7.16
C TYR A 185 14.30 4.08 5.93
N PHE A 186 14.31 4.93 4.90
CA PHE A 186 15.15 4.77 3.73
C PHE A 186 15.72 6.12 3.32
N TYR A 187 16.97 6.12 2.88
CA TYR A 187 17.67 7.31 2.42
C TYR A 187 18.65 6.97 1.30
N ALA A 188 18.38 7.52 0.12
CA ALA A 188 19.26 7.45 -1.04
C ALA A 188 19.08 8.70 -1.90
N SER A 189 20.16 9.08 -2.59
CA SER A 189 20.11 10.13 -3.60
C SER A 189 19.99 9.53 -4.99
N ASP A 190 19.10 10.09 -5.81
CA ASP A 190 18.98 9.75 -7.22
C ASP A 190 19.88 10.68 -8.07
N PRO A 191 20.95 10.18 -8.71
CA PRO A 191 21.82 11.01 -9.53
C PRO A 191 21.23 11.37 -10.90
N VAL A 192 20.16 10.68 -11.33
CA VAL A 192 19.55 10.85 -12.67
C VAL A 192 18.28 11.69 -12.60
N SER A 193 17.49 11.56 -11.52
CA SER A 193 16.26 12.34 -11.36
C SER A 193 16.55 13.84 -11.25
N HIS A 194 15.61 14.65 -11.74
CA HIS A 194 15.63 16.12 -11.59
C HIS A 194 15.58 16.54 -10.12
N ASP A 195 14.99 15.70 -9.25
CA ASP A 195 15.04 15.84 -7.80
C ASP A 195 15.94 14.75 -7.23
N ARG A 196 17.12 15.15 -6.73
CA ARG A 196 18.09 14.24 -6.12
C ARG A 196 17.57 13.49 -4.91
N ASN A 197 16.47 13.93 -4.29
CA ASN A 197 15.83 13.26 -3.16
C ASN A 197 14.63 12.42 -3.56
N PHE A 198 14.35 12.26 -4.87
CA PHE A 198 13.16 11.57 -5.37
C PHE A 198 12.94 10.20 -4.72
N LEU A 199 13.95 9.33 -4.70
CA LEU A 199 13.82 7.97 -4.12
C LEU A 199 13.47 8.02 -2.62
N THR A 200 14.03 8.98 -1.88
CA THR A 200 13.70 9.17 -0.47
C THR A 200 12.27 9.68 -0.33
N LYS A 201 11.87 10.71 -1.09
CA LYS A 201 10.52 11.27 -1.03
C LYS A 201 9.44 10.25 -1.38
N ILE A 202 9.66 9.45 -2.43
CA ILE A 202 8.66 8.47 -2.86
C ILE A 202 8.49 7.34 -1.84
N TRP A 203 9.59 6.94 -1.18
CA TRP A 203 9.53 5.98 -0.09
C TRP A 203 8.62 6.48 1.05
N TYR A 204 8.77 7.75 1.45
CA TYR A 204 7.93 8.35 2.49
C TYR A 204 6.51 8.64 2.04
N ALA A 205 6.28 8.95 0.75
CA ALA A 205 4.93 9.12 0.22
C ALA A 205 4.13 7.81 0.26
N GLY A 206 4.76 6.68 -0.09
CA GLY A 206 4.12 5.37 0.04
C GLY A 206 3.88 4.96 1.49
N ALA A 207 4.83 5.22 2.39
CA ALA A 207 4.65 4.99 3.83
C ALA A 207 3.48 5.82 4.41
N TYR A 208 3.42 7.11 4.07
CA TYR A 208 2.34 7.98 4.52
C TYR A 208 0.98 7.56 3.94
N THR A 209 0.94 7.12 2.68
CA THR A 209 -0.28 6.58 2.04
C THR A 209 -0.84 5.38 2.82
N VAL A 210 -0.01 4.44 3.24
CA VAL A 210 -0.49 3.29 4.02
C VAL A 210 -0.90 3.69 5.44
N GLN A 211 -0.22 4.68 6.02
CA GLN A 211 -0.61 5.25 7.32
C GLN A 211 -1.99 5.93 7.27
N THR A 212 -2.31 6.69 6.22
CA THR A 212 -3.64 7.30 6.04
C THR A 212 -4.74 6.26 5.85
N ASN A 213 -4.37 5.07 5.36
CA ASN A 213 -5.28 3.96 5.08
C ASN A 213 -5.44 3.01 6.28
N THR A 214 -4.88 3.35 7.43
CA THR A 214 -5.15 2.65 8.70
C THR A 214 -6.24 3.39 9.44
N VAL A 215 -7.44 2.82 9.57
CA VAL A 215 -8.62 3.57 10.01
C VAL A 215 -9.27 2.98 11.28
N PRO A 216 -10.03 3.77 12.05
CA PRO A 216 -10.81 3.26 13.18
C PRO A 216 -11.92 2.32 12.72
N LEU A 217 -12.26 1.33 13.56
CA LEU A 217 -13.19 0.23 13.24
C LEU A 217 -14.56 0.68 12.73
N HIS A 218 -15.11 1.76 13.31
CA HIS A 218 -16.48 2.23 13.05
C HIS A 218 -16.52 3.42 12.10
N THR A 219 -15.58 3.47 11.15
CA THR A 219 -15.46 4.56 10.17
C THR A 219 -15.55 4.07 8.73
N GLY A 220 -16.13 2.89 8.52
CA GLY A 220 -16.36 2.34 7.19
C GLY A 220 -17.47 3.07 6.45
N ARG A 221 -17.42 3.04 5.12
CA ARG A 221 -18.48 3.60 4.27
C ARG A 221 -19.80 2.88 4.52
N GLN A 222 -20.86 3.61 4.82
CA GLN A 222 -22.19 3.04 5.03
C GLN A 222 -22.68 2.24 3.81
N ILE A 223 -23.12 1.00 4.03
CA ILE A 223 -23.78 0.14 3.04
C ILE A 223 -25.10 -0.38 3.64
N PRO A 224 -26.25 -0.29 2.95
CA PRO A 224 -26.48 0.39 1.67
C PRO A 224 -26.07 1.86 1.68
N MET A 225 -25.67 2.36 0.51
CA MET A 225 -25.16 3.73 0.34
C MET A 225 -26.21 4.78 0.74
N VAL A 226 -25.74 5.90 1.27
CA VAL A 226 -26.60 7.07 1.54
C VAL A 226 -27.15 7.60 0.22
N SER A 227 -28.41 8.03 0.21
CA SER A 227 -29.01 8.66 -0.98
C SER A 227 -28.25 9.93 -1.35
N SER A 228 -27.91 10.08 -2.63
CA SER A 228 -27.35 11.33 -3.14
C SER A 228 -28.33 12.51 -2.94
N PRO A 229 -27.84 13.71 -2.54
CA PRO A 229 -26.46 13.97 -2.16
C PRO A 229 -26.13 13.51 -0.74
N GLY A 230 -24.97 12.87 -0.56
CA GLY A 230 -24.39 12.65 0.77
C GLY A 230 -23.54 11.39 0.93
N TRP A 231 -22.77 11.37 2.02
CA TRP A 231 -21.96 10.23 2.45
C TRP A 231 -22.15 9.95 3.94
N ALA A 232 -21.88 8.72 4.37
CA ALA A 232 -21.73 8.41 5.79
C ALA A 232 -20.60 7.39 5.99
N ASN A 233 -19.74 7.65 6.97
CA ASN A 233 -18.60 6.83 7.34
C ASN A 233 -18.74 6.37 8.80
N ASN A 234 -19.78 5.57 9.08
CA ASN A 234 -20.15 5.06 10.41
C ASN A 234 -20.39 3.55 10.45
N ALA A 235 -20.06 2.83 9.37
CA ALA A 235 -20.18 1.38 9.34
C ALA A 235 -19.00 0.69 10.04
N THR A 236 -19.25 -0.54 10.48
CA THR A 236 -18.24 -1.38 11.15
C THR A 236 -17.47 -2.20 10.12
N LEU A 237 -16.15 -2.07 10.15
CA LEU A 237 -15.24 -2.62 9.14
C LEU A 237 -14.78 -4.05 9.38
N GLY A 238 -15.04 -4.60 10.56
CA GLY A 238 -14.58 -5.94 10.86
C GLY A 238 -14.77 -6.35 12.31
N VAL A 239 -14.07 -7.42 12.69
CA VAL A 239 -14.17 -8.02 14.02
C VAL A 239 -13.35 -7.30 15.08
N ALA A 240 -12.35 -6.50 14.67
CA ALA A 240 -11.48 -5.74 15.56
C ALA A 240 -10.89 -4.52 14.83
N GLY A 241 -10.56 -3.47 15.59
CA GLY A 241 -9.89 -2.26 15.10
C GLY A 241 -8.54 -2.03 15.78
N PRO A 242 -7.67 -1.15 15.23
CA PRO A 242 -7.77 -0.48 13.91
C PRO A 242 -7.73 -1.47 12.74
N ILE A 243 -8.00 -1.02 11.53
CA ILE A 243 -8.03 -1.88 10.33
C ILE A 243 -7.37 -1.18 9.14
N ILE A 244 -6.64 -1.93 8.32
CA ILE A 244 -6.09 -1.42 7.06
C ILE A 244 -7.18 -1.50 5.98
N VAL A 245 -7.31 -0.45 5.18
CA VAL A 245 -8.24 -0.37 4.05
C VAL A 245 -7.51 -0.02 2.74
N ASP A 246 -8.23 -0.10 1.63
CA ASP A 246 -7.75 0.25 0.28
C ASP A 246 -7.31 1.72 0.16
N GLY A 247 -8.16 2.64 0.60
CA GLY A 247 -7.92 4.08 0.48
C GLY A 247 -8.52 4.92 1.60
N ALA A 248 -8.00 6.15 1.74
CA ALA A 248 -8.45 7.07 2.79
C ALA A 248 -9.84 7.64 2.49
N LYS A 249 -10.09 8.12 1.25
CA LYS A 249 -11.35 8.80 0.88
C LYS A 249 -12.51 7.84 0.62
N ARG A 250 -12.45 7.08 -0.47
CA ARG A 250 -13.54 6.24 -0.99
C ARG A 250 -13.37 4.78 -0.55
N ASP A 251 -14.43 4.00 -0.72
CA ASP A 251 -14.54 2.58 -0.35
C ASP A 251 -14.31 2.30 1.14
N ARG A 252 -13.11 2.57 1.65
CA ARG A 252 -12.68 2.42 3.04
C ARG A 252 -13.02 1.03 3.54
N ALA A 253 -12.62 -0.02 2.81
CA ALA A 253 -12.90 -1.40 3.17
C ALA A 253 -11.63 -2.26 3.10
N VAL A 254 -11.67 -3.45 3.71
CA VAL A 254 -10.58 -4.42 3.56
C VAL A 254 -10.62 -4.99 2.15
N TRP A 255 -9.56 -4.76 1.39
CA TRP A 255 -9.35 -5.36 0.07
C TRP A 255 -8.03 -6.14 0.08
N PRO A 256 -8.07 -7.49 0.09
CA PRO A 256 -6.87 -8.32 0.11
C PRO A 256 -5.89 -8.07 -1.03
N GLY A 257 -6.36 -7.73 -2.24
CA GLY A 257 -5.49 -7.37 -3.36
C GLY A 257 -4.54 -6.23 -3.00
N ASP A 258 -5.07 -5.15 -2.43
CA ASP A 258 -4.31 -4.00 -1.96
C ASP A 258 -3.27 -4.35 -0.90
N MET A 259 -3.64 -5.25 0.00
CA MET A 259 -2.74 -5.74 1.06
C MET A 259 -1.51 -6.45 0.49
N GLY A 260 -1.59 -6.99 -0.73
CA GLY A 260 -0.45 -7.57 -1.45
C GLY A 260 0.72 -6.59 -1.64
N ILE A 261 0.43 -5.29 -1.74
CA ILE A 261 1.43 -4.21 -1.84
C ILE A 261 1.55 -3.44 -0.51
N ALA A 262 0.42 -3.10 0.11
CA ALA A 262 0.39 -2.22 1.28
C ALA A 262 1.02 -2.85 2.53
N VAL A 263 0.91 -4.16 2.75
CA VAL A 263 1.45 -4.82 3.94
C VAL A 263 2.99 -4.85 3.95
N PRO A 264 3.69 -5.21 2.85
CA PRO A 264 5.14 -5.01 2.75
C PRO A 264 5.58 -3.57 3.02
N THR A 265 4.85 -2.58 2.50
CA THR A 265 5.09 -1.16 2.80
C THR A 265 4.95 -0.85 4.28
N GLN A 266 3.86 -1.32 4.91
CA GLN A 266 3.59 -1.13 6.33
C GLN A 266 4.73 -1.72 7.18
N PHE A 267 5.19 -2.93 6.85
CA PHE A 267 6.28 -3.60 7.55
C PHE A 267 7.58 -2.79 7.55
N VAL A 268 8.05 -2.34 6.38
CA VAL A 268 9.35 -1.64 6.29
C VAL A 268 9.32 -0.21 6.79
N SER A 269 8.13 0.37 7.02
CA SER A 269 7.97 1.78 7.40
C SER A 269 7.54 1.96 8.86
N THR A 270 6.27 1.70 9.17
CA THR A 270 5.73 1.85 10.53
C THR A 270 5.86 0.57 11.35
N ASN A 271 5.98 -0.59 10.70
CA ASN A 271 5.85 -1.93 11.27
C ASN A 271 4.58 -2.08 12.13
N ASP A 272 3.52 -1.36 11.78
CA ASP A 272 2.23 -1.44 12.46
C ASP A 272 1.42 -2.61 11.90
N LEU A 273 1.68 -3.84 12.33
CA LEU A 273 1.00 -5.02 11.77
C LEU A 273 -0.37 -5.32 12.40
N LEU A 274 -0.77 -4.58 13.44
CA LEU A 274 -2.05 -4.77 14.13
C LEU A 274 -3.28 -4.58 13.20
N PRO A 275 -3.37 -3.50 12.38
CA PRO A 275 -4.43 -3.34 11.39
C PRO A 275 -4.49 -4.47 10.36
N THR A 276 -3.34 -4.98 9.92
CA THR A 276 -3.24 -6.13 9.01
C THR A 276 -3.82 -7.40 9.65
N ARG A 277 -3.42 -7.71 10.90
CA ARG A 277 -3.96 -8.85 11.66
C ARG A 277 -5.48 -8.79 11.73
N ASN A 278 -6.01 -7.62 12.08
CA ASN A 278 -7.45 -7.41 12.25
C ASN A 278 -8.22 -7.53 10.93
N ALA A 279 -7.65 -7.02 9.83
CA ALA A 279 -8.20 -7.18 8.49
C ALA A 279 -8.27 -8.65 8.07
N LEU A 280 -7.17 -9.40 8.18
CA LEU A 280 -7.13 -10.83 7.87
C LEU A 280 -8.08 -11.65 8.77
N SER A 281 -8.13 -11.33 10.07
CA SER A 281 -9.08 -11.97 11.00
C SER A 281 -10.53 -11.74 10.57
N THR A 282 -10.83 -10.56 10.04
CA THR A 282 -12.15 -10.22 9.51
C THR A 282 -12.48 -11.07 8.27
N MET A 283 -11.53 -11.23 7.35
CA MET A 283 -11.72 -12.07 6.16
C MET A 283 -11.96 -13.54 6.53
N PHE A 284 -11.18 -14.09 7.47
CA PHE A 284 -11.37 -15.47 7.94
C PHE A 284 -12.63 -15.65 8.78
N ALA A 285 -13.10 -14.64 9.51
CA ALA A 285 -14.37 -14.70 10.21
C ALA A 285 -15.57 -14.76 9.25
N ALA A 286 -15.41 -14.20 8.04
CA ALA A 286 -16.42 -14.19 6.99
C ALA A 286 -16.28 -15.34 5.98
N ILE A 287 -15.38 -16.30 6.21
CA ILE A 287 -15.21 -17.48 5.34
C ILE A 287 -16.51 -18.28 5.24
N ASN A 288 -16.82 -18.81 4.06
CA ASN A 288 -17.90 -19.77 3.90
C ASN A 288 -17.52 -21.10 4.60
N PRO A 289 -18.23 -21.51 5.67
CA PRO A 289 -17.84 -22.67 6.47
C PRO A 289 -18.08 -24.00 5.76
N LEU A 290 -18.82 -24.03 4.65
CA LEU A 290 -19.04 -25.23 3.85
C LEU A 290 -17.96 -25.37 2.79
N THR A 291 -17.77 -24.35 1.96
CA THR A 291 -16.89 -24.41 0.78
C THR A 291 -15.45 -24.01 1.08
N GLY A 292 -15.21 -23.18 2.09
CA GLY A 292 -13.91 -22.56 2.34
C GLY A 292 -13.68 -21.26 1.55
N ALA A 293 -14.66 -20.80 0.76
CA ALA A 293 -14.54 -19.57 0.00
C ALA A 293 -14.41 -18.35 0.93
N LEU A 294 -13.38 -17.53 0.70
CA LEU A 294 -13.19 -16.24 1.35
C LEU A 294 -13.90 -15.14 0.56
N PRO A 295 -14.36 -14.06 1.23
CA PRO A 295 -14.90 -12.91 0.53
C PRO A 295 -13.83 -12.16 -0.27
N GLU A 296 -14.27 -11.44 -1.30
CA GLU A 296 -13.44 -10.54 -2.10
C GLU A 296 -13.05 -9.30 -1.29
N SER A 297 -13.99 -8.75 -0.52
CA SER A 297 -13.76 -7.59 0.35
C SER A 297 -14.40 -7.78 1.70
N GLY A 298 -13.84 -7.11 2.71
CA GLY A 298 -14.39 -7.09 4.05
C GLY A 298 -15.70 -6.30 4.16
N PRO A 299 -16.38 -6.39 5.31
CA PRO A 299 -17.52 -5.53 5.58
C PRO A 299 -17.09 -4.06 5.59
N PRO A 300 -18.03 -3.14 5.31
CA PRO A 300 -19.45 -3.37 5.05
C PRO A 300 -19.78 -3.75 3.60
N LEU A 301 -18.78 -3.80 2.70
CA LEU A 301 -19.00 -4.19 1.30
C LEU A 301 -19.30 -5.68 1.17
N SER A 302 -18.52 -6.52 1.87
CA SER A 302 -18.72 -7.97 1.97
C SER A 302 -18.92 -8.65 0.61
N GLN A 303 -18.18 -8.22 -0.41
CA GLN A 303 -18.35 -8.73 -1.77
C GLN A 303 -17.81 -10.17 -1.86
N LEU A 304 -18.41 -10.97 -2.75
CA LEU A 304 -18.09 -12.39 -2.95
C LEU A 304 -17.80 -12.66 -4.42
N GLY A 305 -17.16 -13.80 -4.71
CA GLY A 305 -17.01 -14.30 -6.07
C GLY A 305 -15.76 -13.80 -6.80
N SER A 306 -14.65 -13.64 -6.06
CA SER A 306 -13.31 -13.42 -6.62
C SER A 306 -12.37 -14.55 -6.17
N ASP A 307 -11.80 -15.29 -7.12
CA ASP A 307 -10.79 -16.29 -6.80
C ASP A 307 -9.40 -15.66 -6.61
N THR A 308 -9.14 -14.54 -7.28
CA THR A 308 -7.88 -13.81 -7.18
C THR A 308 -7.75 -13.10 -5.83
N TYR A 309 -8.79 -12.43 -5.33
CA TYR A 309 -8.79 -11.81 -4.00
C TYR A 309 -8.84 -12.85 -2.87
N HIS A 310 -9.44 -14.02 -3.12
CA HIS A 310 -9.31 -15.17 -2.23
C HIS A 310 -7.83 -15.58 -2.11
N ALA A 311 -7.10 -15.71 -3.23
CA ALA A 311 -5.68 -16.02 -3.21
C ALA A 311 -4.85 -14.92 -2.53
N TRP A 312 -5.15 -13.64 -2.76
CA TRP A 312 -4.50 -12.53 -2.07
C TRP A 312 -4.67 -12.57 -0.56
N THR A 313 -5.81 -13.04 -0.03
CA THR A 313 -5.99 -13.23 1.41
C THR A 313 -5.02 -14.27 1.97
N LEU A 314 -4.79 -15.37 1.23
CA LEU A 314 -3.83 -16.40 1.61
C LEU A 314 -2.39 -15.88 1.58
N ILE A 315 -2.03 -15.12 0.54
CA ILE A 315 -0.72 -14.48 0.41
C ILE A 315 -0.50 -13.45 1.53
N GLY A 316 -1.50 -12.62 1.81
CA GLY A 316 -1.47 -11.64 2.91
C GLY A 316 -1.32 -12.30 4.28
N THR A 317 -1.94 -13.45 4.50
CA THR A 317 -1.79 -14.26 5.72
C THR A 317 -0.35 -14.69 5.95
N HIS A 318 0.28 -15.20 4.89
CA HIS A 318 1.69 -15.53 4.96
C HIS A 318 2.56 -14.30 5.23
N ASN A 319 2.38 -13.20 4.48
CA ASN A 319 3.19 -12.00 4.67
C ASN A 319 3.08 -11.46 6.10
N TYR A 320 1.86 -11.42 6.65
CA TYR A 320 1.67 -11.05 8.06
C TYR A 320 2.46 -11.96 9.00
N TYR A 321 2.41 -13.28 8.82
CA TYR A 321 3.15 -14.22 9.67
C TYR A 321 4.67 -14.08 9.51
N LEU A 322 5.18 -13.94 8.28
CA LEU A 322 6.59 -13.70 8.01
C LEU A 322 7.12 -12.47 8.79
N TYR A 323 6.33 -11.40 8.83
CA TYR A 323 6.74 -10.17 9.49
C TYR A 323 6.54 -10.20 11.02
N SER A 324 5.45 -10.81 11.51
CA SER A 324 5.07 -10.80 12.93
C SER A 324 5.56 -12.01 13.74
N GLY A 325 5.68 -13.18 13.11
CA GLY A 325 5.83 -14.48 13.79
C GLY A 325 4.74 -14.76 14.82
N ASP A 326 3.50 -14.33 14.56
CA ASP A 326 2.36 -14.48 15.47
C ASP A 326 1.78 -15.91 15.40
N ASP A 327 2.47 -16.85 16.06
CA ASP A 327 2.08 -18.25 16.15
C ASP A 327 0.69 -18.43 16.76
N ALA A 328 0.35 -17.63 17.77
CA ALA A 328 -0.93 -17.71 18.46
C ALA A 328 -2.07 -17.39 17.51
N TRP A 329 -1.97 -16.28 16.75
CA TRP A 329 -2.96 -15.93 15.75
C TRP A 329 -3.04 -16.97 14.64
N LEU A 330 -1.90 -17.43 14.10
CA LEU A 330 -1.87 -18.43 13.03
C LEU A 330 -2.61 -19.71 13.43
N GLN A 331 -2.41 -20.19 14.66
CA GLN A 331 -3.12 -21.36 15.19
C GLN A 331 -4.64 -21.18 15.20
N THR A 332 -5.14 -19.96 15.46
CA THR A 332 -6.59 -19.70 15.46
C THR A 332 -7.21 -19.76 14.06
N VAL A 333 -6.47 -19.37 13.02
CA VAL A 333 -6.98 -19.31 11.64
C VAL A 333 -6.58 -20.52 10.80
N TRP A 334 -5.68 -21.38 11.27
CA TRP A 334 -5.07 -22.46 10.48
C TRP A 334 -6.08 -23.41 9.83
N ALA A 335 -7.12 -23.81 10.56
CA ALA A 335 -8.19 -24.66 10.02
C ALA A 335 -8.95 -23.97 8.87
N ASN A 336 -9.21 -22.66 8.98
CA ASN A 336 -9.85 -21.89 7.92
C ASN A 336 -8.88 -21.63 6.76
N TYR A 337 -7.60 -21.40 7.03
CA TYR A 337 -6.56 -21.22 6.02
C TYR A 337 -6.43 -22.47 5.14
N THR A 338 -6.25 -23.64 5.74
CA THR A 338 -6.14 -24.93 5.02
C THR A 338 -7.40 -25.22 4.20
N LYS A 339 -8.58 -24.92 4.75
CA LYS A 339 -9.85 -25.03 4.02
C LYS A 339 -9.94 -24.08 2.83
N ALA A 340 -9.49 -22.83 3.00
CA ALA A 340 -9.43 -21.84 1.94
C ALA A 340 -8.42 -22.19 0.85
N VAL A 341 -7.27 -22.77 1.19
CA VAL A 341 -6.36 -23.37 0.20
C VAL A 341 -7.09 -24.46 -0.57
N GLY A 342 -7.71 -25.41 0.15
CA GLY A 342 -8.48 -26.50 -0.44
C GLY A 342 -9.60 -26.06 -1.39
N PHE A 343 -10.22 -24.90 -1.16
CA PHE A 343 -11.20 -24.30 -2.07
C PHE A 343 -10.60 -23.99 -3.45
N LEU A 344 -9.42 -23.36 -3.50
CA LEU A 344 -8.72 -23.10 -4.78
C LEU A 344 -8.20 -24.40 -5.39
N GLU A 345 -7.69 -25.33 -4.56
CA GLU A 345 -7.18 -26.62 -5.05
C GLU A 345 -8.28 -27.44 -5.72
N GLY A 346 -9.51 -27.39 -5.20
CA GLY A 346 -10.68 -28.05 -5.78
C GLY A 346 -11.10 -27.50 -7.15
N LYS A 347 -10.55 -26.36 -7.57
CA LYS A 347 -10.78 -25.78 -8.91
C LYS A 347 -9.72 -26.19 -9.93
N VAL A 348 -8.70 -26.95 -9.52
CA VAL A 348 -7.69 -27.48 -10.43
C VAL A 348 -8.25 -28.66 -11.20
N GLY A 349 -8.36 -28.52 -12.51
CA GLY A 349 -8.86 -29.55 -13.40
C GLY A 349 -7.82 -30.64 -13.71
N PRO A 350 -8.19 -31.65 -14.52
CA PRO A 350 -7.28 -32.71 -14.97
C PRO A 350 -6.03 -32.20 -15.70
N GLU A 351 -6.08 -31.00 -16.28
CA GLU A 351 -4.98 -30.35 -16.99
C GLU A 351 -3.87 -29.80 -16.07
N GLY A 352 -4.11 -29.83 -14.76
CA GLY A 352 -3.17 -29.35 -13.73
C GLY A 352 -3.21 -27.84 -13.48
N LEU A 353 -4.15 -27.13 -14.11
CA LEU A 353 -4.37 -25.69 -13.96
C LEU A 353 -5.72 -25.42 -13.29
N MET A 354 -5.78 -24.31 -12.54
CA MET A 354 -6.98 -23.80 -11.91
C MET A 354 -7.93 -23.20 -12.95
N ASN A 355 -9.19 -23.59 -12.86
CA ASN A 355 -10.29 -22.95 -13.57
C ASN A 355 -10.89 -21.83 -12.70
N VAL A 356 -10.58 -20.59 -13.03
CA VAL A 356 -11.06 -19.37 -12.35
C VAL A 356 -12.54 -19.18 -12.65
N THR A 357 -13.37 -19.26 -11.62
CA THR A 357 -14.84 -19.14 -11.72
C THR A 357 -15.37 -17.96 -10.92
N GLY A 358 -14.62 -17.48 -9.93
CA GLY A 358 -14.84 -16.18 -9.32
C GLY A 358 -14.24 -15.08 -10.21
N LEU A 359 -15.10 -14.37 -10.93
CA LEU A 359 -14.71 -13.46 -12.02
C LEU A 359 -14.46 -12.01 -11.59
N ARG A 360 -14.69 -11.67 -10.30
CA ARG A 360 -14.44 -10.32 -9.81
C ARG A 360 -12.94 -10.12 -9.54
N ASP A 361 -12.44 -8.94 -9.87
CA ASP A 361 -11.02 -8.61 -9.81
C ASP A 361 -10.81 -7.09 -9.73
N TRP A 362 -9.55 -6.61 -9.80
CA TRP A 362 -9.11 -5.20 -9.82
C TRP A 362 -9.63 -4.37 -11.01
N ALA A 363 -10.59 -4.95 -11.75
CA ALA A 363 -11.33 -4.49 -12.91
C ALA A 363 -10.68 -4.66 -14.27
N ARG A 364 -9.65 -5.50 -14.34
CA ARG A 364 -9.18 -6.06 -15.60
C ARG A 364 -10.35 -6.58 -16.46
N LEU A 365 -10.20 -6.43 -17.76
CA LEU A 365 -11.02 -7.01 -18.81
C LEU A 365 -10.46 -8.38 -19.16
N GLY A 366 -11.36 -9.33 -19.43
CA GLY A 366 -10.98 -10.73 -19.55
C GLY A 366 -10.79 -11.38 -18.17
N GLY A 367 -10.07 -12.49 -18.14
CA GLY A 367 -10.01 -13.37 -16.97
C GLY A 367 -11.10 -14.44 -16.95
N GLY A 368 -11.19 -15.18 -15.84
CA GLY A 368 -11.96 -16.41 -15.76
C GLY A 368 -11.33 -17.57 -16.53
N GLY A 369 -11.91 -18.76 -16.44
CA GLY A 369 -11.39 -19.93 -17.14
C GLY A 369 -9.99 -20.34 -16.66
N ILE A 370 -9.26 -21.02 -17.54
CA ILE A 370 -7.83 -21.30 -17.34
C ILE A 370 -7.04 -20.08 -17.82
N ASN A 371 -6.68 -19.20 -16.90
CA ASN A 371 -5.88 -18.00 -17.19
C ASN A 371 -4.56 -17.96 -16.40
N ALA A 372 -3.62 -17.14 -16.88
CA ALA A 372 -2.29 -17.03 -16.32
C ALA A 372 -2.29 -16.37 -14.94
N GLU A 373 -3.01 -15.27 -14.71
CA GLU A 373 -3.00 -14.56 -13.42
C GLU A 373 -3.45 -15.46 -12.26
N GLY A 374 -4.62 -16.09 -12.37
CA GLY A 374 -5.15 -16.95 -11.31
C GLY A 374 -4.24 -18.14 -11.02
N ASN A 375 -3.61 -18.70 -12.05
CA ASN A 375 -2.63 -19.78 -11.88
C ASN A 375 -1.30 -19.29 -11.29
N ALA A 376 -0.89 -18.04 -11.56
CA ALA A 376 0.28 -17.45 -10.94
C ALA A 376 0.06 -17.17 -9.44
N LEU A 377 -1.13 -16.68 -9.07
CA LEU A 377 -1.53 -16.50 -7.68
C LEU A 377 -1.67 -17.84 -6.95
N LEU A 378 -2.27 -18.86 -7.59
CA LEU A 378 -2.32 -20.21 -7.02
C LEU A 378 -0.92 -20.80 -6.84
N TYR A 379 -0.01 -20.58 -7.79
CA TYR A 379 1.38 -20.97 -7.64
C TYR A 379 1.96 -20.30 -6.41
N ARG A 380 1.87 -18.97 -6.26
CA ARG A 380 2.38 -18.27 -5.08
C ARG A 380 1.77 -18.80 -3.77
N ALA A 381 0.48 -19.13 -3.76
CA ALA A 381 -0.20 -19.70 -2.59
C ALA A 381 0.24 -21.14 -2.25
N ARG A 382 0.77 -21.89 -3.22
CA ARG A 382 1.25 -23.28 -3.05
C ARG A 382 2.78 -23.42 -2.99
N ALA A 383 3.52 -22.45 -3.54
CA ALA A 383 4.90 -22.65 -3.94
C ALA A 383 5.85 -22.81 -2.75
N PRO A 384 6.73 -23.81 -2.79
CA PRO A 384 7.86 -23.94 -1.90
C PRO A 384 8.98 -23.07 -2.47
N LEU A 385 8.80 -21.75 -2.53
CA LEU A 385 9.91 -20.85 -2.84
C LEU A 385 10.78 -20.75 -1.59
N VAL A 386 11.47 -21.86 -1.26
CA VAL A 386 12.30 -22.05 -0.06
C VAL A 386 11.55 -21.74 1.26
N LEU A 387 10.27 -22.14 1.36
CA LEU A 387 9.35 -21.97 2.52
C LEU A 387 8.66 -20.59 2.62
N VAL A 388 7.68 -20.22 1.76
CA VAL A 388 7.10 -18.84 1.86
C VAL A 388 5.59 -18.70 1.59
N THR A 389 4.72 -19.72 1.72
CA THR A 389 3.27 -19.45 1.94
C THR A 389 2.61 -20.60 2.70
N ALA A 390 1.86 -21.47 2.04
CA ALA A 390 1.12 -22.53 2.72
C ALA A 390 2.06 -23.62 3.28
N ALA A 391 3.06 -24.03 2.49
CA ALA A 391 4.02 -25.06 2.90
C ALA A 391 4.92 -24.62 4.08
N ASP A 392 5.23 -23.33 4.15
CA ASP A 392 5.97 -22.71 5.25
C ASP A 392 5.16 -22.67 6.53
N LEU A 393 3.96 -22.06 6.46
CA LEU A 393 3.03 -22.01 7.57
C LEU A 393 2.72 -23.43 8.09
N ALA A 394 2.55 -24.41 7.18
CA ALA A 394 2.36 -25.81 7.52
C ALA A 394 3.57 -26.39 8.26
N SER A 395 4.79 -26.06 7.86
CA SER A 395 6.00 -26.50 8.56
C SER A 395 6.07 -25.92 9.99
N HIS A 396 5.65 -24.66 10.16
CA HIS A 396 5.62 -23.98 11.45
C HIS A 396 4.57 -24.54 12.42
N VAL A 397 3.48 -25.10 11.91
CA VAL A 397 2.48 -25.81 12.72
C VAL A 397 2.65 -27.34 12.73
N ASN A 398 3.84 -27.84 12.37
CA ASN A 398 4.19 -29.27 12.35
C ASN A 398 3.33 -30.15 11.41
N SER A 399 2.81 -29.59 10.32
CA SER A 399 2.05 -30.28 9.25
C SER A 399 2.92 -30.60 8.02
N THR A 400 3.96 -31.40 8.21
CA THR A 400 5.01 -31.69 7.19
C THR A 400 4.48 -32.40 5.93
N GLU A 401 3.43 -33.19 6.05
CA GLU A 401 2.78 -33.91 4.94
C GLU A 401 2.09 -32.94 3.97
N LEU A 402 1.33 -31.97 4.50
CA LEU A 402 0.69 -30.91 3.70
C LEU A 402 1.73 -30.04 3.01
N SER A 403 2.80 -29.69 3.74
CA SER A 403 3.93 -28.93 3.19
C SER A 403 4.53 -29.61 1.96
N SER A 404 4.82 -30.92 2.06
CA SER A 404 5.38 -31.72 0.96
C SER A 404 4.43 -31.87 -0.23
N ALA A 405 3.12 -32.02 0.04
CA ALA A 405 2.10 -32.14 -1.00
C ALA A 405 1.93 -30.84 -1.79
N TRP A 406 1.82 -29.70 -1.11
CA TRP A 406 1.71 -28.39 -1.77
C TRP A 406 2.98 -28.04 -2.55
N ALA A 407 4.16 -28.36 -2.00
CA ALA A 407 5.42 -28.21 -2.68
C ALA A 407 5.45 -28.94 -4.04
N THR A 408 5.02 -30.20 -4.04
CA THR A 408 4.95 -31.05 -5.24
C THR A 408 3.94 -30.50 -6.25
N ASN A 409 2.77 -30.05 -5.79
CA ASN A 409 1.73 -29.50 -6.66
C ASN A 409 2.17 -28.19 -7.32
N ALA A 410 2.92 -27.35 -6.62
CA ALA A 410 3.45 -26.11 -7.18
C ALA A 410 4.47 -26.37 -8.30
N THR A 411 5.39 -27.32 -8.13
CA THR A 411 6.35 -27.69 -9.18
C THR A 411 5.63 -28.10 -10.47
N LYS A 412 4.61 -28.98 -10.35
CA LYS A 412 3.78 -29.39 -11.49
C LYS A 412 3.03 -28.23 -12.12
N LEU A 413 2.49 -27.33 -11.29
CA LEU A 413 1.81 -26.12 -11.77
C LEU A 413 2.74 -25.22 -12.57
N LYS A 414 3.99 -25.01 -12.12
CA LYS A 414 5.00 -24.22 -12.85
C LYS A 414 5.32 -24.80 -14.22
N GLU A 415 5.47 -26.11 -14.32
CA GLU A 415 5.69 -26.80 -15.61
C GLU A 415 4.51 -26.54 -16.55
N ARG A 416 3.28 -26.84 -16.11
CA ARG A 416 2.07 -26.65 -16.92
C ARG A 416 1.80 -25.18 -17.27
N PHE A 417 2.12 -24.26 -16.37
CA PHE A 417 2.02 -22.82 -16.61
C PHE A 417 2.87 -22.39 -17.81
N ASN A 418 4.12 -22.85 -17.86
CA ASN A 418 5.02 -22.55 -18.98
C ASN A 418 4.57 -23.22 -20.27
N ASP A 419 4.11 -24.48 -20.21
CA ASP A 419 3.61 -25.18 -21.41
C ASP A 419 2.43 -24.46 -22.08
N VAL A 420 1.50 -23.92 -21.27
CA VAL A 420 0.24 -23.37 -21.78
C VAL A 420 0.35 -21.88 -22.11
N PHE A 421 0.98 -21.09 -21.23
CA PHE A 421 0.93 -19.63 -21.32
C PHE A 421 2.16 -19.02 -21.96
N TRP A 422 3.32 -19.70 -22.02
CA TRP A 422 4.51 -19.08 -22.62
C TRP A 422 4.31 -18.86 -24.14
N LEU A 423 4.51 -17.63 -24.60
CA LEU A 423 4.44 -17.26 -26.00
C LEU A 423 5.83 -16.81 -26.50
N PRO A 424 6.64 -17.72 -27.07
CA PRO A 424 8.02 -17.42 -27.47
C PRO A 424 8.15 -16.23 -28.44
N SER A 425 7.18 -16.04 -29.33
CA SER A 425 7.18 -14.94 -30.30
C SER A 425 6.99 -13.57 -29.65
N ALA A 426 6.28 -13.49 -28.52
CA ALA A 426 6.09 -12.27 -27.75
C ALA A 426 7.22 -12.06 -26.73
N GLY A 427 7.87 -13.15 -26.30
CA GLY A 427 8.79 -13.16 -25.16
C GLY A 427 8.07 -12.95 -23.82
N LEU A 428 6.78 -13.27 -23.78
CA LEU A 428 5.85 -13.01 -22.68
C LEU A 428 4.89 -14.19 -22.51
N TYR A 429 4.18 -14.23 -21.39
CA TYR A 429 3.05 -15.12 -21.16
C TYR A 429 1.75 -14.49 -21.69
N ARG A 430 0.96 -15.28 -22.43
CA ARG A 430 -0.39 -14.90 -22.86
C ARG A 430 -1.40 -15.14 -21.73
N ASP A 431 -2.50 -14.40 -21.74
CA ASP A 431 -3.53 -14.42 -20.71
C ASP A 431 -4.17 -15.82 -20.56
N ASN A 432 -4.51 -16.44 -21.69
CA ASN A 432 -5.02 -17.80 -21.75
C ASN A 432 -4.75 -18.40 -23.13
N ASP A 433 -5.14 -19.66 -23.35
CA ASP A 433 -4.79 -20.40 -24.56
C ASP A 433 -5.57 -19.96 -25.82
N THR A 434 -6.60 -19.13 -25.67
CA THR A 434 -7.46 -18.64 -26.76
C THR A 434 -7.09 -17.26 -27.29
N THR A 435 -6.14 -16.56 -26.66
CA THR A 435 -5.77 -15.18 -27.00
C THR A 435 -4.24 -14.99 -27.07
N THR A 436 -3.80 -13.92 -27.73
CA THR A 436 -2.40 -13.46 -27.76
C THR A 436 -2.13 -12.25 -26.86
N LEU A 437 -3.15 -11.76 -26.14
CA LEU A 437 -3.01 -10.72 -25.11
C LEU A 437 -1.99 -11.19 -24.08
N CYS A 438 -0.96 -10.40 -23.84
CA CYS A 438 0.02 -10.64 -22.80
C CYS A 438 -0.23 -9.62 -21.67
N PRO A 439 -0.95 -10.00 -20.61
CA PRO A 439 -1.37 -9.05 -19.58
C PRO A 439 -0.18 -8.63 -18.70
N GLN A 440 -0.23 -7.42 -18.16
CA GLN A 440 0.81 -6.88 -17.29
C GLN A 440 0.86 -7.67 -15.97
N ASP A 441 -0.29 -8.02 -15.40
CA ASP A 441 -0.41 -8.73 -14.12
C ASP A 441 0.30 -10.10 -14.12
N ALA A 442 -0.11 -11.01 -14.99
CA ALA A 442 0.40 -12.38 -15.00
C ALA A 442 1.89 -12.43 -15.36
N ASN A 443 2.36 -11.54 -16.24
CA ASN A 443 3.77 -11.47 -16.60
C ASN A 443 4.64 -10.94 -15.44
N SER A 444 4.18 -9.90 -14.75
CA SER A 444 4.86 -9.37 -13.56
C SER A 444 4.92 -10.41 -12.45
N MET A 445 3.79 -11.07 -12.16
CA MET A 445 3.70 -12.15 -11.20
C MET A 445 4.54 -13.36 -11.59
N ALA A 446 4.67 -13.68 -12.88
CA ALA A 446 5.46 -14.81 -13.33
C ALA A 446 6.95 -14.67 -13.01
N VAL A 447 7.49 -13.45 -13.08
CA VAL A 447 8.86 -13.18 -12.65
C VAL A 447 8.94 -13.11 -11.12
N LEU A 448 8.09 -12.30 -10.50
CA LEU A 448 8.12 -12.07 -9.04
C LEU A 448 7.92 -13.35 -8.23
N TYR A 449 7.07 -14.25 -8.71
CA TYR A 449 6.81 -15.54 -8.08
C TYR A 449 7.69 -16.64 -8.68
N ASN A 450 8.71 -16.34 -9.47
CA ASN A 450 9.65 -17.33 -10.02
C ASN A 450 8.94 -18.50 -10.74
N LEU A 451 7.95 -18.18 -11.59
CA LEU A 451 7.35 -19.13 -12.55
C LEU A 451 8.20 -19.29 -13.81
N THR A 452 9.11 -18.36 -14.09
CA THR A 452 10.08 -18.49 -15.18
C THR A 452 11.03 -19.67 -14.97
N THR A 453 11.44 -20.30 -16.05
CA THR A 453 12.32 -21.48 -16.08
C THR A 453 13.80 -21.15 -16.13
N SER A 454 14.16 -19.91 -16.51
CA SER A 454 15.53 -19.43 -16.52
C SER A 454 15.63 -17.91 -16.33
N PRO A 455 16.82 -17.38 -15.93
CA PRO A 455 17.06 -15.94 -15.88
C PRO A 455 16.85 -15.23 -17.23
N GLU A 456 17.17 -15.88 -18.35
CA GLU A 456 16.96 -15.34 -19.69
C GLU A 456 15.47 -15.19 -20.02
N GLN A 457 14.64 -16.14 -19.55
CA GLN A 457 13.19 -16.02 -19.67
C GLN A 457 12.65 -14.86 -18.84
N ALA A 458 13.17 -14.67 -17.62
CA ALA A 458 12.81 -13.53 -16.77
C ALA A 458 13.23 -12.19 -17.39
N ASP A 459 14.44 -12.08 -17.96
CA ASP A 459 14.86 -10.89 -18.71
C ASP A 459 13.99 -10.66 -19.95
N SER A 460 13.63 -11.72 -20.68
CA SER A 460 12.72 -11.62 -21.83
C SER A 460 11.36 -11.02 -21.42
N VAL A 461 10.78 -11.49 -20.32
CA VAL A 461 9.50 -10.96 -19.80
C VAL A 461 9.66 -9.50 -19.39
N SER A 462 10.69 -9.19 -18.61
CA SER A 462 11.05 -7.83 -18.19
C SER A 462 11.18 -6.89 -19.39
N LYS A 463 11.84 -7.31 -20.46
CA LYS A 463 11.94 -6.54 -21.70
C LYS A 463 10.59 -6.41 -22.41
N GLY A 464 9.81 -7.50 -22.45
CA GLY A 464 8.50 -7.52 -23.09
C GLY A 464 7.49 -6.56 -22.47
N LEU A 465 7.48 -6.43 -21.13
CA LEU A 465 6.60 -5.53 -20.39
C LEU A 465 6.79 -4.05 -20.80
N THR A 466 8.02 -3.64 -21.10
CA THR A 466 8.33 -2.27 -21.56
C THR A 466 7.65 -1.86 -22.87
N LYS A 467 7.13 -2.81 -23.66
CA LYS A 467 6.38 -2.52 -24.90
C LYS A 467 5.09 -1.74 -24.63
N ASN A 468 4.54 -1.85 -23.43
CA ASN A 468 3.32 -1.18 -23.02
C ASN A 468 3.59 0.19 -22.37
N TRP A 469 4.85 0.61 -22.28
CA TRP A 469 5.21 1.85 -21.61
C TRP A 469 4.96 3.08 -22.47
N ASN A 470 4.52 4.15 -21.83
CA ASN A 470 4.55 5.49 -22.37
C ASN A 470 5.45 6.40 -21.48
N ASN A 471 5.29 7.72 -21.60
CA ASN A 471 6.07 8.67 -20.82
C ASN A 471 5.73 8.67 -19.32
N LEU A 472 4.57 8.15 -18.95
CA LEU A 472 4.05 8.14 -17.59
C LEU A 472 4.08 6.75 -16.94
N GLY A 473 4.14 5.65 -17.69
CA GLY A 473 4.16 4.31 -17.13
C GLY A 473 3.60 3.24 -18.07
N PRO A 474 3.32 2.03 -17.55
CA PRO A 474 2.79 0.90 -18.31
C PRO A 474 1.28 1.06 -18.47
N VAL A 475 0.80 1.14 -19.71
CA VAL A 475 -0.64 1.09 -20.00
C VAL A 475 -1.06 -0.39 -20.00
N ALA A 476 -1.88 -0.79 -19.03
CA ALA A 476 -2.26 -2.18 -18.83
C ALA A 476 -3.04 -2.72 -20.04
N PRO A 477 -2.55 -3.78 -20.74
CA PRO A 477 -3.27 -4.37 -21.87
C PRO A 477 -4.66 -4.90 -21.49
N GLU A 478 -4.78 -5.45 -20.29
CA GLU A 478 -6.00 -5.97 -19.69
C GLU A 478 -6.89 -4.87 -19.09
N LEU A 479 -6.46 -3.62 -19.08
CA LEU A 479 -7.30 -2.48 -18.73
C LEU A 479 -6.90 -1.26 -19.57
N PRO A 480 -7.35 -1.21 -20.83
CA PRO A 480 -6.95 -0.17 -21.79
C PRO A 480 -7.10 1.26 -21.25
N ASP A 481 -6.26 2.17 -21.77
CA ASP A 481 -6.16 3.58 -21.36
C ASP A 481 -5.72 3.82 -19.91
N THR A 482 -5.42 2.77 -19.13
CA THR A 482 -5.20 2.91 -17.69
C THR A 482 -3.78 2.51 -17.29
N ILE A 483 -3.16 3.32 -16.44
CA ILE A 483 -1.93 2.99 -15.70
C ILE A 483 -2.34 2.66 -14.27
N SER A 484 -2.01 1.44 -13.83
CA SER A 484 -2.43 0.88 -12.54
C SER A 484 -1.20 0.64 -11.64
N PRO A 485 -0.94 1.53 -10.66
CA PRO A 485 0.14 1.36 -9.69
C PRO A 485 0.10 0.05 -8.91
N PHE A 486 -1.07 -0.59 -8.81
CA PHE A 486 -1.19 -1.93 -8.23
C PHE A 486 -0.34 -2.94 -9.02
N ILE A 487 -0.56 -3.02 -10.33
CA ILE A 487 0.16 -3.97 -11.18
C ILE A 487 1.56 -3.47 -11.51
N SER A 488 1.73 -2.17 -11.73
CA SER A 488 3.07 -1.57 -11.90
C SER A 488 3.95 -1.79 -10.68
N GLY A 489 3.39 -1.84 -9.47
CA GLY A 489 4.13 -2.20 -8.25
C GLY A 489 4.68 -3.63 -8.26
N LEU A 490 4.00 -4.55 -8.95
CA LEU A 490 4.50 -5.92 -9.18
C LEU A 490 5.54 -5.93 -10.32
N GLU A 491 5.29 -5.20 -11.41
CA GLU A 491 6.23 -5.03 -12.53
C GLU A 491 7.56 -4.44 -12.07
N LEU A 492 7.50 -3.43 -11.20
CA LEU A 492 8.67 -2.80 -10.60
C LEU A 492 9.58 -3.83 -9.92
N GLN A 493 8.99 -4.71 -9.11
CA GLN A 493 9.72 -5.77 -8.42
C GLN A 493 10.23 -6.82 -9.41
N ALA A 494 9.42 -7.18 -10.42
CA ALA A 494 9.83 -8.10 -11.49
C ALA A 494 11.07 -7.61 -12.25
N HIS A 495 11.22 -6.30 -12.47
CA HIS A 495 12.44 -5.76 -13.06
C HIS A 495 13.68 -5.97 -12.18
N PHE A 496 13.57 -5.74 -10.86
CA PHE A 496 14.67 -6.05 -9.94
C PHE A 496 14.98 -7.56 -9.88
N GLU A 497 13.96 -8.41 -9.75
CA GLU A 497 14.11 -9.87 -9.69
C GLU A 497 14.73 -10.47 -10.97
N SER A 498 14.47 -9.85 -12.12
CA SER A 498 15.08 -10.23 -13.41
C SER A 498 16.48 -9.62 -13.62
N GLY A 499 17.05 -8.92 -12.65
CA GLY A 499 18.36 -8.27 -12.74
C GLY A 499 18.39 -7.03 -13.66
N ASN A 500 17.23 -6.44 -13.94
CA ASN A 500 17.05 -5.30 -14.84
C ASN A 500 16.79 -4.00 -14.08
N ASP A 501 17.68 -3.66 -13.15
CA ASP A 501 17.47 -2.59 -12.19
C ASP A 501 17.31 -1.20 -12.83
N GLU A 502 17.95 -0.97 -13.98
CA GLU A 502 17.79 0.28 -14.74
C GLU A 502 16.35 0.47 -15.22
N ARG A 503 15.68 -0.62 -15.64
CA ARG A 503 14.25 -0.59 -16.02
C ARG A 503 13.40 -0.29 -14.79
N ALA A 504 13.70 -0.92 -13.66
CA ALA A 504 13.00 -0.67 -12.40
C ALA A 504 13.07 0.82 -11.98
N LEU A 505 14.27 1.43 -12.03
CA LEU A 505 14.43 2.84 -11.71
C LEU A 505 13.79 3.78 -12.75
N ASP A 506 13.78 3.41 -14.04
CA ASP A 506 13.08 4.19 -15.07
C ASP A 506 11.56 4.19 -14.83
N LEU A 507 10.99 3.02 -14.54
CA LEU A 507 9.57 2.89 -14.20
C LEU A 507 9.20 3.72 -12.96
N LEU A 508 10.02 3.65 -11.89
CA LEU A 508 9.87 4.49 -10.70
C LEU A 508 9.77 5.98 -11.06
N ARG A 509 10.70 6.47 -11.87
CA ARG A 509 10.79 7.89 -12.25
C ARG A 509 9.63 8.33 -13.15
N ARG A 510 9.13 7.46 -14.04
CA ARG A 510 7.98 7.75 -14.91
C ARG A 510 6.69 7.85 -14.11
N GLU A 511 6.32 6.76 -13.46
CA GLU A 511 4.98 6.58 -12.89
C GLU A 511 4.84 7.26 -11.54
N TRP A 512 5.73 6.94 -10.61
CA TRP A 512 5.68 7.53 -9.28
C TRP A 512 6.26 8.94 -9.27
N GLY A 513 7.17 9.27 -10.18
CA GLY A 513 7.56 10.65 -10.43
C GLY A 513 6.38 11.49 -10.91
N TYR A 514 5.57 11.00 -11.84
CA TYR A 514 4.34 11.69 -12.24
C TYR A 514 3.39 11.90 -11.06
N MET A 515 3.06 10.83 -10.31
CA MET A 515 2.14 10.91 -9.18
C MET A 515 2.59 11.93 -8.12
N LEU A 516 3.88 11.97 -7.80
CA LEU A 516 4.41 12.82 -6.73
C LEU A 516 4.52 14.29 -7.13
N TYR A 517 4.81 14.61 -8.40
CA TYR A 517 5.12 15.98 -8.84
C TYR A 517 4.05 16.65 -9.69
N THR A 518 3.05 15.94 -10.18
CA THR A 518 1.98 16.55 -10.97
C THR A 518 1.18 17.57 -10.14
N ASN A 519 0.79 18.69 -10.75
CA ASN A 519 0.07 19.77 -10.07
C ASN A 519 -1.41 19.46 -9.81
N ILE A 520 -1.90 18.33 -10.33
CA ILE A 520 -3.27 17.85 -10.11
C ILE A 520 -3.34 16.78 -9.00
N SER A 521 -2.22 16.30 -8.49
CA SER A 521 -2.20 15.34 -7.37
C SER A 521 -2.06 16.06 -6.03
N VAL A 522 -2.15 15.28 -4.95
CA VAL A 522 -2.00 15.79 -3.59
C VAL A 522 -0.55 16.01 -3.17
N GLN A 523 0.42 15.40 -3.88
CA GLN A 523 1.88 15.56 -3.68
C GLN A 523 2.41 15.14 -2.30
N SER A 524 1.66 14.30 -1.56
CA SER A 524 2.08 13.71 -0.28
C SER A 524 1.76 12.22 -0.15
N THR A 525 0.77 11.74 -0.91
CA THR A 525 0.33 10.34 -0.99
C THR A 525 0.16 9.93 -2.46
N LEU A 526 -0.13 8.66 -2.71
CA LEU A 526 -0.10 8.05 -4.03
C LEU A 526 -1.50 7.76 -4.58
N LEU A 527 -1.69 8.11 -5.85
CA LEU A 527 -2.94 7.94 -6.58
C LEU A 527 -3.28 6.47 -6.73
N GLU A 528 -4.56 6.13 -6.67
CA GLU A 528 -5.07 4.81 -7.01
C GLU A 528 -4.67 4.38 -8.42
N GLY A 529 -4.67 5.32 -9.36
CA GLY A 529 -4.28 5.11 -10.74
C GLY A 529 -4.66 6.33 -11.56
N PHE A 530 -4.34 6.31 -12.84
CA PHE A 530 -4.60 7.42 -13.75
C PHE A 530 -4.64 6.92 -15.20
N THR A 531 -5.10 7.75 -16.12
CA THR A 531 -5.17 7.36 -17.54
C THR A 531 -3.81 7.47 -18.22
N ALA A 532 -3.68 6.88 -19.42
CA ALA A 532 -2.46 6.93 -20.22
C ALA A 532 -2.00 8.36 -20.53
N ASN A 533 -2.90 9.35 -20.50
CA ASN A 533 -2.57 10.76 -20.69
C ASN A 533 -2.29 11.54 -19.40
N GLY A 534 -2.40 10.90 -18.23
CA GLY A 534 -2.18 11.50 -16.92
C GLY A 534 -3.45 12.02 -16.23
N SER A 535 -4.62 12.00 -16.86
CA SER A 535 -5.85 12.48 -16.20
C SER A 535 -6.23 11.60 -15.01
N LEU A 536 -6.93 12.20 -14.05
CA LEU A 536 -7.49 11.51 -12.88
C LEU A 536 -8.73 10.66 -13.23
N SER A 537 -9.00 10.39 -14.51
CA SER A 537 -10.14 9.59 -14.97
C SER A 537 -9.84 8.08 -14.92
N TYR A 538 -9.18 7.61 -13.85
CA TYR A 538 -8.83 6.19 -13.69
C TYR A 538 -10.07 5.33 -13.84
N ARG A 539 -10.01 4.30 -14.70
CA ARG A 539 -11.13 3.37 -14.93
C ARG A 539 -12.45 4.05 -15.31
N SER A 540 -12.40 5.24 -15.92
CA SER A 540 -13.57 6.07 -16.25
C SER A 540 -14.75 5.29 -16.84
N TYR A 541 -14.50 4.49 -17.88
CA TYR A 541 -15.53 3.69 -18.55
C TYR A 541 -15.81 2.35 -17.86
N ARG A 542 -15.04 1.98 -16.83
CA ARG A 542 -15.05 0.68 -16.16
C ARG A 542 -15.29 0.81 -14.65
N GLY A 543 -16.54 1.09 -14.32
CA GLY A 543 -17.05 1.10 -12.95
C GLY A 543 -16.94 2.44 -12.25
N TYR A 544 -16.27 3.45 -12.84
CA TYR A 544 -16.10 4.78 -12.25
C TYR A 544 -17.01 5.83 -12.90
N ASN A 545 -17.94 5.40 -13.76
CA ASN A 545 -19.02 6.22 -14.31
C ASN A 545 -18.60 7.60 -14.84
N TYR A 546 -17.41 7.70 -15.45
CA TYR A 546 -16.83 8.95 -15.94
C TYR A 546 -16.65 10.05 -14.87
N ASP A 547 -16.46 9.64 -13.62
CA ASP A 547 -16.20 10.50 -12.48
C ASP A 547 -14.69 10.54 -12.16
N PRO A 548 -13.97 11.61 -12.53
CA PRO A 548 -12.55 11.75 -12.21
C PRO A 548 -12.30 12.13 -10.74
N ALA A 549 -13.30 12.64 -10.02
CA ALA A 549 -13.16 13.00 -8.61
C ALA A 549 -13.31 11.77 -7.69
N TYR A 550 -13.84 10.67 -8.21
CA TYR A 550 -13.95 9.41 -7.48
C TYR A 550 -12.58 8.78 -7.20
N THR A 551 -11.62 8.88 -8.11
CA THR A 551 -10.27 8.29 -7.97
C THR A 551 -9.60 8.72 -6.66
N SER A 552 -9.05 7.75 -5.91
CA SER A 552 -8.41 8.05 -4.60
C SER A 552 -7.02 8.62 -4.79
N HIS A 553 -6.63 9.61 -3.98
CA HIS A 553 -5.27 10.16 -3.97
C HIS A 553 -4.40 9.58 -2.83
N ALA A 554 -4.98 8.74 -1.99
CA ALA A 554 -4.27 7.92 -1.02
C ALA A 554 -4.76 6.47 -1.13
N HIS A 555 -4.08 5.66 -1.94
CA HIS A 555 -4.44 4.27 -2.15
C HIS A 555 -3.26 3.32 -1.89
N GLY A 556 -3.48 2.32 -1.04
CA GLY A 556 -2.43 1.51 -0.44
C GLY A 556 -1.71 0.64 -1.47
N TRP A 557 -2.43 0.22 -2.51
CA TRP A 557 -1.88 -0.59 -3.60
C TRP A 557 -0.83 0.14 -4.45
N SER A 558 -0.69 1.46 -4.29
CA SER A 558 0.25 2.28 -5.07
C SER A 558 1.59 2.43 -4.36
N SER A 559 1.72 1.89 -3.15
CA SER A 559 2.87 2.09 -2.27
C SER A 559 4.07 1.17 -2.56
N GLY A 560 4.03 0.40 -3.64
CA GLY A 560 5.08 -0.53 -4.04
C GLY A 560 6.52 -0.01 -3.99
N PRO A 561 6.81 1.27 -4.33
CA PRO A 561 8.18 1.80 -4.22
C PRO A 561 8.77 1.71 -2.82
N THR A 562 7.97 1.85 -1.77
CA THR A 562 8.47 1.89 -0.39
C THR A 562 9.12 0.55 -0.02
N SER A 563 8.43 -0.56 -0.26
CA SER A 563 9.00 -1.89 -0.02
C SER A 563 10.08 -2.24 -1.06
N ALA A 564 9.89 -1.92 -2.34
CA ALA A 564 10.86 -2.23 -3.38
C ALA A 564 12.22 -1.55 -3.16
N LEU A 565 12.24 -0.28 -2.74
CA LEU A 565 13.49 0.42 -2.43
C LEU A 565 14.21 -0.19 -1.20
N THR A 566 13.47 -0.65 -0.20
CA THR A 566 14.06 -1.35 0.95
C THR A 566 14.59 -2.73 0.56
N TYR A 567 13.81 -3.53 -0.19
CA TYR A 567 14.15 -4.91 -0.50
C TYR A 567 15.22 -5.04 -1.58
N TYR A 568 15.23 -4.17 -2.58
CA TYR A 568 16.13 -4.29 -3.73
C TYR A 568 17.26 -3.27 -3.70
N VAL A 569 16.96 -1.98 -3.57
CA VAL A 569 18.01 -0.93 -3.60
C VAL A 569 18.86 -0.96 -2.33
N LEU A 570 18.24 -0.91 -1.15
CA LEU A 570 18.96 -1.14 0.09
C LEU A 570 19.40 -2.62 0.19
N GLY A 571 18.58 -3.52 -0.32
CA GLY A 571 18.86 -4.96 -0.41
C GLY A 571 18.40 -5.77 0.80
N LEU A 572 17.71 -5.16 1.78
CA LEU A 572 17.45 -5.75 3.09
C LEU A 572 16.06 -6.38 3.15
N THR A 573 16.00 -7.70 3.34
CA THR A 573 14.74 -8.47 3.40
C THR A 573 14.80 -9.53 4.51
N VAL A 574 13.67 -9.76 5.20
CA VAL A 574 13.54 -10.91 6.13
C VAL A 574 13.12 -12.16 5.36
N THR A 575 13.72 -13.31 5.69
CA THR A 575 13.48 -14.58 4.98
C THR A 575 12.82 -15.64 5.86
N SER A 576 12.60 -15.36 7.14
CA SER A 576 11.79 -16.17 8.04
C SER A 576 11.13 -15.29 9.11
N PRO A 577 10.18 -15.84 9.91
CA PRO A 577 9.41 -15.07 10.89
C PRO A 577 10.25 -14.10 11.74
N GLN A 578 9.81 -12.83 11.78
CA GLN A 578 10.43 -11.71 12.51
C GLN A 578 11.87 -11.36 12.11
N GLY A 579 12.41 -11.97 11.05
CA GLY A 579 13.82 -11.81 10.67
C GLY A 579 14.79 -12.73 11.41
N ARG A 580 14.33 -13.87 11.94
CA ARG A 580 15.26 -14.92 12.47
C ARG A 580 16.31 -15.30 11.43
N THR A 581 15.89 -15.38 10.17
CA THR A 581 16.77 -15.32 9.01
C THR A 581 16.51 -14.10 8.15
N TRP A 582 17.56 -13.60 7.50
CA TRP A 582 17.51 -12.38 6.68
C TRP A 582 18.49 -12.45 5.49
N GLN A 583 18.29 -11.55 4.54
CA GLN A 583 19.14 -11.36 3.38
C GLN A 583 19.50 -9.87 3.22
N ILE A 584 20.75 -9.58 2.85
CA ILE A 584 21.20 -8.28 2.34
C ILE A 584 21.81 -8.46 0.95
N ALA A 585 21.09 -8.11 -0.10
CA ALA A 585 21.52 -8.20 -1.50
C ALA A 585 21.28 -6.85 -2.21
N PRO A 586 22.20 -5.87 -2.11
CA PRO A 586 21.97 -4.53 -2.65
C PRO A 586 22.02 -4.45 -4.17
N HIS A 587 21.03 -3.77 -4.78
CA HIS A 587 21.01 -3.41 -6.19
C HIS A 587 21.50 -1.96 -6.35
N LEU A 588 22.72 -1.79 -6.88
CA LEU A 588 23.36 -0.47 -6.94
C LEU A 588 22.69 0.47 -7.93
N SER A 589 22.33 -0.04 -9.12
CA SER A 589 21.51 0.69 -10.11
C SER A 589 22.01 2.10 -10.46
N GLY A 590 23.33 2.28 -10.50
CA GLY A 590 23.98 3.58 -10.74
C GLY A 590 23.98 4.54 -9.55
N LEU A 591 23.43 4.15 -8.40
CA LEU A 591 23.47 4.90 -7.15
C LEU A 591 24.83 4.71 -6.44
N SER A 592 25.27 5.74 -5.72
CA SER A 592 26.55 5.73 -5.00
C SER A 592 26.44 5.31 -3.54
N ALA A 593 25.24 5.41 -2.94
CA ALA A 593 24.98 5.00 -1.58
C ALA A 593 23.48 4.83 -1.33
N ALA A 594 23.14 3.95 -0.40
CA ALA A 594 21.84 3.91 0.26
C ALA A 594 22.02 3.52 1.73
N GLN A 595 21.12 3.98 2.59
CA GLN A 595 21.02 3.56 3.98
C GLN A 595 19.57 3.49 4.42
N GLY A 596 19.27 2.58 5.32
CA GLY A 596 17.91 2.37 5.81
C GLY A 596 17.82 1.14 6.68
N GLY A 597 16.61 0.81 7.08
CA GLY A 597 16.33 -0.34 7.93
C GLY A 597 14.94 -0.27 8.54
N PHE A 598 14.63 -1.26 9.37
CA PHE A 598 13.38 -1.36 10.11
C PHE A 598 13.60 -2.15 11.40
N THR A 599 12.77 -1.90 12.41
CA THR A 599 12.76 -2.65 13.67
C THR A 599 11.75 -3.80 13.58
N THR A 600 12.13 -5.00 14.01
CA THR A 600 11.20 -6.11 14.30
C THR A 600 11.17 -6.38 15.82
N PRO A 601 10.33 -7.29 16.34
CA PRO A 601 10.39 -7.68 17.75
C PRO A 601 11.74 -8.26 18.19
N LEU A 602 12.58 -8.72 17.25
CA LEU A 602 13.94 -9.17 17.54
C LEU A 602 14.95 -8.03 17.68
N GLY A 603 14.62 -6.83 17.20
CA GLY A 603 15.46 -5.64 17.26
C GLY A 603 15.61 -4.93 15.91
N TRP A 604 16.61 -4.06 15.82
CA TRP A 604 16.91 -3.25 14.64
C TRP A 604 17.56 -4.08 13.54
N PHE A 605 17.04 -3.98 12.31
CA PHE A 605 17.68 -4.48 11.09
C PHE A 605 18.04 -3.29 10.20
N GLY A 606 19.33 -3.00 10.06
CA GLY A 606 19.82 -1.88 9.28
C GLY A 606 20.95 -2.26 8.33
N ALA A 607 20.94 -1.60 7.19
CA ALA A 607 22.00 -1.67 6.21
C ALA A 607 22.40 -0.25 5.77
N LYS A 608 23.68 -0.08 5.47
CA LYS A 608 24.22 1.14 4.87
C LYS A 608 25.35 0.78 3.96
N TRP A 609 25.22 1.11 2.68
CA TRP A 609 26.28 0.84 1.73
C TRP A 609 26.72 2.09 0.98
N SER A 610 27.97 2.05 0.53
CA SER A 610 28.55 3.03 -0.38
C SER A 610 29.37 2.32 -1.45
N ALA A 611 29.21 2.75 -2.69
CA ALA A 611 29.86 2.22 -3.87
C ALA A 611 30.78 3.27 -4.48
N GLY A 612 32.06 2.94 -4.59
CA GLY A 612 33.06 3.66 -5.36
C GLY A 612 33.43 2.91 -6.64
N LYS A 613 34.34 3.47 -7.44
CA LYS A 613 34.74 2.87 -8.74
C LYS A 613 35.38 1.48 -8.62
N ARG A 614 36.01 1.17 -7.48
CA ARG A 614 36.79 -0.05 -7.24
C ARG A 614 36.59 -0.63 -5.84
N SER A 615 35.60 -0.11 -5.12
CA SER A 615 35.38 -0.46 -3.73
C SER A 615 33.90 -0.42 -3.40
N PHE A 616 33.45 -1.37 -2.60
CA PHE A 616 32.11 -1.40 -2.04
C PHE A 616 32.22 -1.62 -0.54
N THR A 617 31.54 -0.78 0.24
CA THR A 617 31.48 -0.91 1.71
C THR A 617 30.03 -1.07 2.11
N LEU A 618 29.72 -2.09 2.88
CA LEU A 618 28.42 -2.35 3.48
C LEU A 618 28.57 -2.49 4.99
N HIS A 619 27.85 -1.64 5.72
CA HIS A 619 27.63 -1.76 7.15
C HIS A 619 26.33 -2.52 7.36
N VAL A 620 26.39 -3.55 8.19
CA VAL A 620 25.26 -4.37 8.64
C VAL A 620 25.11 -4.17 10.14
N ASP A 621 23.89 -3.90 10.60
CA ASP A 621 23.53 -3.81 12.01
C ASP A 621 22.20 -4.53 12.20
N VAL A 622 22.27 -5.79 12.61
CA VAL A 622 21.09 -6.67 12.77
C VAL A 622 21.17 -7.37 14.14
N PRO A 623 20.06 -7.90 14.68
CA PRO A 623 20.06 -8.43 16.05
C PRO A 623 20.92 -9.68 16.19
N GLU A 624 21.65 -9.79 17.30
CA GLU A 624 22.38 -11.01 17.66
C GLU A 624 21.41 -12.21 17.78
N GLY A 625 21.90 -13.42 17.47
CA GLY A 625 21.09 -14.65 17.48
C GLY A 625 20.24 -14.88 16.22
N THR A 626 20.26 -13.94 15.27
CA THR A 626 19.77 -14.15 13.90
C THR A 626 20.88 -14.66 12.99
N THR A 627 20.54 -15.15 11.80
CA THR A 627 21.52 -15.53 10.77
C THR A 627 21.06 -15.05 9.41
N GLY A 628 21.97 -14.81 8.48
CA GLY A 628 21.57 -14.34 7.17
C GLY A 628 22.65 -14.46 6.12
N ILE A 629 22.27 -14.09 4.91
CA ILE A 629 23.16 -14.08 3.75
C ILE A 629 23.36 -12.67 3.24
N VAL A 630 24.59 -12.35 2.88
CA VAL A 630 24.96 -11.11 2.18
C VAL A 630 25.42 -11.46 0.78
N LYS A 631 24.77 -10.91 -0.24
CA LYS A 631 25.21 -11.03 -1.63
C LYS A 631 25.88 -9.74 -2.06
N VAL A 632 27.19 -9.80 -2.31
CA VAL A 632 27.93 -8.60 -2.71
C VAL A 632 27.69 -8.28 -4.19
N PRO A 633 27.38 -7.01 -4.56
CA PRO A 633 27.00 -6.67 -5.93
C PRO A 633 28.20 -6.48 -6.87
N VAL A 634 29.43 -6.61 -6.37
CA VAL A 634 30.66 -6.37 -7.13
C VAL A 634 31.65 -7.51 -6.92
N ALA A 635 32.37 -7.89 -7.98
CA ALA A 635 33.45 -8.86 -7.90
C ALA A 635 34.69 -8.22 -7.26
N GLY A 636 35.38 -8.97 -6.40
CA GLY A 636 36.62 -8.51 -5.77
C GLY A 636 37.02 -9.38 -4.59
N LYS A 637 38.09 -8.98 -3.90
CA LYS A 637 38.46 -9.57 -2.61
C LYS A 637 37.51 -9.04 -1.55
N VAL A 638 36.99 -9.93 -0.71
CA VAL A 638 36.01 -9.61 0.32
C VAL A 638 36.65 -9.71 1.70
N THR A 639 36.41 -8.71 2.55
CA THR A 639 36.70 -8.78 3.99
C THR A 639 35.45 -8.55 4.80
N VAL A 640 35.36 -9.24 5.94
CA VAL A 640 34.34 -9.01 6.97
C VAL A 640 35.08 -8.59 8.24
N ASN A 641 34.80 -7.39 8.74
CA ASN A 641 35.46 -6.80 9.91
C ASN A 641 37.00 -6.79 9.78
N GLY A 642 37.51 -6.54 8.57
CA GLY A 642 38.94 -6.49 8.25
C GLY A 642 39.61 -7.84 7.98
N ASN A 643 38.91 -8.97 8.20
CA ASN A 643 39.44 -10.31 7.94
C ASN A 643 39.00 -10.82 6.56
N LEU A 644 39.91 -11.45 5.82
CA LEU A 644 39.58 -12.02 4.51
C LEU A 644 38.48 -13.09 4.67
N ALA A 645 37.39 -12.95 3.92
CA ALA A 645 36.28 -13.88 3.93
C ALA A 645 36.22 -14.66 2.62
N GLN A 646 35.85 -15.94 2.69
CA GLN A 646 35.52 -16.73 1.52
C GLN A 646 34.04 -16.47 1.18
N SER A 647 33.78 -15.89 0.01
CA SER A 647 32.46 -15.88 -0.60
C SER A 647 32.29 -17.10 -1.50
N SER A 648 31.06 -17.55 -1.69
CA SER A 648 30.72 -18.49 -2.75
C SER A 648 31.00 -17.89 -4.14
N SER A 649 30.91 -18.72 -5.18
CA SER A 649 31.18 -18.31 -6.58
C SER A 649 30.23 -17.23 -7.09
N ASP A 650 29.04 -17.10 -6.52
CA ASP A 650 28.03 -16.08 -6.81
C ASP A 650 28.14 -14.85 -5.89
N GLY A 651 29.18 -14.77 -5.05
CA GLY A 651 29.42 -13.62 -4.17
C GLY A 651 28.61 -13.63 -2.86
N THR A 652 28.09 -14.78 -2.45
CA THR A 652 27.30 -14.91 -1.22
C THR A 652 28.20 -15.17 0.00
N LEU A 653 27.88 -14.53 1.11
CA LEU A 653 28.52 -14.65 2.41
C LEU A 653 27.46 -15.02 3.45
N GLU A 654 27.73 -16.01 4.28
CA GLU A 654 26.92 -16.28 5.47
C GLU A 654 27.40 -15.41 6.63
N LEU A 655 26.49 -14.70 7.28
CA LEU A 655 26.76 -13.90 8.46
C LEU A 655 25.82 -14.28 9.60
N VAL A 656 26.35 -14.27 10.81
CA VAL A 656 25.53 -14.26 12.02
C VAL A 656 25.04 -12.84 12.30
N GLY A 657 24.05 -12.72 13.16
CA GLY A 657 23.57 -11.43 13.62
C GLY A 657 24.63 -10.64 14.40
N GLY A 658 24.55 -9.32 14.33
CA GLY A 658 25.50 -8.40 14.94
C GLY A 658 25.89 -7.25 14.00
N LYS A 659 26.96 -6.54 14.38
CA LYS A 659 27.50 -5.43 13.60
C LYS A 659 28.66 -5.88 12.74
N HIS A 660 28.53 -5.72 11.43
CA HIS A 660 29.55 -6.12 10.46
C HIS A 660 29.87 -5.01 9.48
N ILE A 661 31.14 -4.94 9.07
CA ILE A 661 31.59 -4.14 7.93
C ILE A 661 32.09 -5.12 6.88
N VAL A 662 31.35 -5.22 5.79
CA VAL A 662 31.75 -5.95 4.59
C VAL A 662 32.41 -4.96 3.64
N PHE A 663 33.66 -5.22 3.30
CA PHE A 663 34.42 -4.39 2.35
C PHE A 663 34.90 -5.25 1.19
N VAL A 664 34.60 -4.81 -0.02
CA VAL A 664 35.01 -5.44 -1.27
C VAL A 664 35.89 -4.47 -2.04
N TRP A 665 37.02 -4.95 -2.56
CA TRP A 665 37.89 -4.18 -3.44
C TRP A 665 38.40 -5.02 -4.61
N SER A 666 38.56 -4.36 -5.75
CA SER A 666 39.11 -4.94 -6.99
C SER A 666 40.62 -4.73 -7.10
#